data_AF-A0AAE0ZKG9-F1
#
_entry.id   AF-A0AAE0ZKG9-F1
#
_cell.length_a   1.000
_cell.length_b   1.000
_cell.length_c   1.000
_cell.angle_alpha   90.00
_cell.angle_beta   90.00
_cell.angle_gamma   90.00
#
_symmetry.space_group_name_H-M   'P 1'
#
loop_
_entity.id
_entity.type
_entity.pdbx_description
1 polymer ?
#
loop_
_entity_poly.entity_id
_entity_poly.type
_entity_poly.pdbx_seq_one_letter_code
_entity_poly.pdbx_strand_id
1 'polypeptide(L)'
;MARLFQIFTQQKVFSPAMQWLSTQMVLLGTIKKVVNHQITTDKGHTFFLGFTIVATEDANTVLDVTINILRRIVTTYCDFKEKDQNEICVQFLKKIRATMTDRAAVMKCFSKKFEEFLSSEIGEDVQLKLLNCNAHFLLGMSGACDKAFKKVEADIKHDTNEAIGRDKDKQFSIFSGEGETCTSRVIRVACDILGPRGDQKSGYRVEWVEFCKESIMPCFKVNRFNCFFKASAAIIHHHQEIKSFVRSGVLPENVNQKVKCLACDVDDRNLLSCVCSLALLYLKVTGSYWILLNSIVPYAAFYAYVQKMHDYFRKWADDSSELLSPEFEGILSGSFSINSIERKFVKDFLDSEHCDPVIVKAALRECMKECTEVERQMSDFLTGPFSSPDPETDEFLRNFPLTNLVGESAFGDLDRDFNVRPNCSIAKRSASHCVKRNSSSGSFLGIKCKTEKDKLFAVARKRAREYQEEQKYYEKEVSFNVKRKMLENQEAKMNKLINATNRNAQLLKRLDDKTICETSEDVDLLVGEIRSQGKTEKEILEVLRDQIRYHKTLKGAKHLNLKVQFTNQCDGLILKFFFRDLLRIHRYKIMEVDTSSDDDMPLADLLPLASSSKLKLSDSKTNETSEIGTSESDYELSDYDDSDADPTFKPGRCQARRCKEDLFAACQRCNILLCYDHFTEDTDSCDHGRPPKVMKSMKKRTIEEPQFVAVGYQIVTQPENFTVTGKETRQPRKT
;
A
#
# COMPACT_ATOMS: atom_id res chain seq x y z
N MET A 1 27.49 17.91 11.16
CA MET A 1 26.29 17.16 10.75
C MET A 1 25.08 18.06 10.49
N ALA A 2 24.50 18.73 11.49
CA ALA A 2 23.34 19.64 11.28
C ALA A 2 23.61 20.79 10.28
N ARG A 3 24.80 21.42 10.32
CA ARG A 3 25.24 22.42 9.31
C ARG A 3 25.44 21.83 7.91
N LEU A 4 25.91 20.59 7.79
CA LEU A 4 26.01 19.89 6.49
C LEU A 4 24.61 19.59 5.95
N PHE A 5 23.71 19.11 6.81
CA PHE A 5 22.30 18.87 6.46
C PHE A 5 21.60 20.17 6.03
N GLN A 6 21.90 21.29 6.70
CA GLN A 6 21.41 22.63 6.33
C GLN A 6 21.96 23.10 4.97
N ILE A 7 23.23 22.81 4.65
CA ILE A 7 23.82 23.08 3.32
C ILE A 7 23.16 22.19 2.25
N PHE A 8 22.92 20.90 2.53
CA PHE A 8 22.26 19.97 1.62
C PHE A 8 20.77 20.28 1.38
N THR A 9 20.07 20.86 2.37
CA THR A 9 18.63 21.17 2.27
C THR A 9 18.35 22.58 1.77
N GLN A 10 19.28 23.53 1.97
CA GLN A 10 19.14 24.92 1.49
C GLN A 10 19.69 25.14 0.09
N GLN A 11 20.53 24.25 -0.45
CA GLN A 11 21.02 24.35 -1.82
C GLN A 11 20.30 23.37 -2.75
N LYS A 12 20.04 23.83 -3.99
CA LYS A 12 19.42 23.12 -5.12
C LYS A 12 20.25 21.91 -5.59
N VAL A 13 20.26 20.82 -4.82
CA VAL A 13 21.37 19.85 -4.85
C VAL A 13 20.83 18.42 -5.00
N PHE A 14 20.25 18.12 -6.16
CA PHE A 14 19.97 16.73 -6.61
C PHE A 14 21.25 16.06 -7.14
N SER A 15 22.11 16.84 -7.78
CA SER A 15 23.24 16.32 -8.54
C SER A 15 24.38 15.68 -7.72
N PRO A 16 24.79 16.15 -6.53
CA PRO A 16 25.85 15.45 -5.81
C PRO A 16 25.36 14.17 -5.18
N ALA A 17 24.05 13.94 -5.00
CA ALA A 17 23.54 12.65 -4.53
C ALA A 17 23.64 11.57 -5.63
N MET A 18 23.34 11.93 -6.89
CA MET A 18 23.57 11.05 -8.05
C MET A 18 25.05 10.86 -8.36
N GLN A 19 25.84 11.92 -8.25
CA GLN A 19 27.29 11.84 -8.41
C GLN A 19 27.98 11.08 -7.27
N TRP A 20 27.37 11.10 -6.07
CA TRP A 20 27.76 10.29 -4.93
C TRP A 20 27.41 8.81 -5.13
N LEU A 21 26.22 8.49 -5.66
CA LEU A 21 25.80 7.14 -6.03
C LEU A 21 26.72 6.53 -7.09
N SER A 22 26.98 7.25 -8.18
CA SER A 22 27.86 6.78 -9.25
C SER A 22 29.29 6.56 -8.76
N THR A 23 29.81 7.43 -7.88
CA THR A 23 31.14 7.27 -7.28
C THR A 23 31.21 6.09 -6.29
N GLN A 24 30.14 5.81 -5.54
CA GLN A 24 30.07 4.65 -4.64
C GLN A 24 29.93 3.32 -5.38
N MET A 25 29.14 3.29 -6.45
CA MET A 25 28.91 2.07 -7.24
C MET A 25 30.17 1.56 -7.94
N VAL A 26 31.10 2.46 -8.30
CA VAL A 26 32.40 2.06 -8.88
C VAL A 26 33.44 1.73 -7.80
N LEU A 27 33.40 2.40 -6.64
CA LEU A 27 34.31 2.10 -5.53
C LEU A 27 33.97 0.83 -4.75
N LEU A 28 32.71 0.37 -4.78
CA LEU A 28 32.24 -0.70 -3.89
C LEU A 28 32.18 -2.09 -4.50
N GLY A 29 32.06 -2.24 -5.82
CA GLY A 29 31.94 -3.55 -6.46
C GLY A 29 30.78 -3.65 -7.44
N THR A 30 30.70 -4.79 -8.09
CA THR A 30 29.83 -5.10 -9.23
C THR A 30 28.33 -4.94 -8.92
N ILE A 31 27.57 -4.30 -9.82
CA ILE A 31 26.09 -4.26 -9.77
C ILE A 31 25.58 -5.69 -9.98
N LYS A 32 24.89 -6.29 -9.01
CA LYS A 32 24.30 -7.64 -9.18
C LYS A 32 22.83 -7.61 -9.54
N LYS A 33 22.11 -6.58 -9.09
CA LYS A 33 20.65 -6.50 -9.16
C LYS A 33 20.18 -5.08 -9.43
N VAL A 34 19.17 -4.96 -10.27
CA VAL A 34 18.41 -3.71 -10.48
C VAL A 34 16.94 -3.98 -10.17
N VAL A 35 16.32 -3.08 -9.39
CA VAL A 35 14.90 -3.12 -9.05
C VAL A 35 14.32 -1.72 -9.14
N ASN A 36 13.64 -1.40 -10.23
CA ASN A 36 13.07 -0.08 -10.48
C ASN A 36 14.12 1.03 -10.21
N HIS A 37 13.90 1.82 -9.17
CA HIS A 37 14.79 2.90 -8.73
C HIS A 37 15.86 2.47 -7.72
N GLN A 38 16.26 1.20 -7.71
CA GLN A 38 17.24 0.66 -6.76
C GLN A 38 18.28 -0.20 -7.44
N ILE A 39 19.50 -0.15 -6.90
CA ILE A 39 20.59 -1.05 -7.29
C ILE A 39 21.19 -1.71 -6.06
N THR A 40 21.39 -3.02 -6.13
CA THR A 40 22.10 -3.80 -5.11
C THR A 40 23.47 -4.22 -5.62
N THR A 41 24.49 -3.93 -4.82
CA THR A 41 25.90 -4.32 -5.06
C THR A 41 26.17 -5.77 -4.67
N ASP A 42 27.30 -6.30 -5.12
CA ASP A 42 27.84 -7.60 -4.69
C ASP A 42 27.99 -7.76 -3.17
N LYS A 43 28.21 -6.67 -2.44
CA LYS A 43 28.25 -6.64 -0.96
C LYS A 43 26.88 -6.62 -0.29
N GLY A 44 25.79 -6.69 -1.05
CA GLY A 44 24.42 -6.63 -0.53
C GLY A 44 23.93 -5.22 -0.18
N HIS A 45 24.74 -4.18 -0.39
CA HIS A 45 24.29 -2.79 -0.18
C HIS A 45 23.31 -2.38 -1.28
N THR A 46 22.12 -1.94 -0.86
CA THR A 46 21.08 -1.42 -1.75
C THR A 46 21.06 0.10 -1.72
N PHE A 47 21.05 0.69 -2.90
CA PHE A 47 21.07 2.12 -3.15
C PHE A 47 19.79 2.56 -3.85
N PHE A 48 19.18 3.64 -3.38
CA PHE A 48 18.02 4.27 -4.02
C PHE A 48 18.47 5.38 -4.98
N LEU A 49 17.97 5.37 -6.21
CA LEU A 49 18.40 6.23 -7.31
C LEU A 49 17.49 7.42 -7.58
N GLY A 50 16.42 7.55 -6.79
CA GLY A 50 15.45 8.62 -6.98
C GLY A 50 14.24 8.20 -7.80
N PHE A 51 13.20 9.01 -7.79
CA PHE A 51 11.99 8.80 -8.57
C PHE A 51 12.14 9.31 -10.00
N THR A 52 11.45 8.63 -10.91
CA THR A 52 11.19 9.08 -12.28
C THR A 52 9.67 9.15 -12.47
N ILE A 53 9.17 10.27 -13.00
CA ILE A 53 7.73 10.38 -13.32
C ILE A 53 7.49 9.63 -14.62
N VAL A 54 6.44 8.83 -14.68
CA VAL A 54 6.05 8.11 -15.90
C VAL A 54 4.60 8.44 -16.23
N ALA A 55 4.26 8.44 -17.52
CA ALA A 55 2.87 8.64 -17.94
C ALA A 55 2.02 7.39 -17.68
N THR A 56 2.63 6.21 -17.80
CA THR A 56 2.04 4.91 -17.50
C THR A 56 3.09 3.97 -16.93
N GLU A 57 2.65 3.06 -16.08
CA GLU A 57 3.48 1.97 -15.57
C GLU A 57 3.27 0.71 -16.43
N ASP A 58 3.68 0.79 -17.70
CA ASP A 58 3.74 -0.37 -18.59
C ASP A 58 5.18 -0.89 -18.73
N ALA A 59 5.31 -2.12 -19.23
CA ALA A 59 6.59 -2.82 -19.27
C ALA A 59 7.65 -2.11 -20.13
N ASN A 60 7.24 -1.42 -21.21
CA ASN A 60 8.17 -0.64 -22.04
C ASN A 60 8.65 0.58 -21.26
N THR A 61 7.72 1.28 -20.60
CA THR A 61 8.07 2.47 -19.83
C THR A 61 9.01 2.14 -18.67
N VAL A 62 8.80 1.02 -17.97
CA VAL A 62 9.72 0.55 -16.92
C VAL A 62 11.09 0.19 -17.50
N LEU A 63 11.13 -0.42 -18.69
CA LEU A 63 12.38 -0.72 -19.39
C LEU A 63 13.13 0.55 -19.78
N ASP A 64 12.46 1.50 -20.44
CA ASP A 64 13.05 2.77 -20.87
C ASP A 64 13.62 3.55 -19.67
N VAL A 65 12.86 3.60 -18.56
CA VAL A 65 13.31 4.24 -17.32
C VAL A 65 14.54 3.51 -16.77
N THR A 66 14.55 2.19 -16.75
CA THR A 66 15.68 1.39 -16.26
C THR A 66 16.94 1.64 -17.11
N ILE A 67 16.81 1.61 -18.44
CA ILE A 67 17.90 1.88 -19.38
C ILE A 67 18.41 3.31 -19.20
N ASN A 68 17.52 4.29 -19.12
CA ASN A 68 17.88 5.69 -18.92
C ASN A 68 18.61 5.91 -17.60
N ILE A 69 18.19 5.24 -16.53
CA ILE A 69 18.88 5.28 -15.24
C ILE A 69 20.30 4.71 -15.39
N LEU A 70 20.46 3.55 -16.04
CA LEU A 70 21.76 2.91 -16.24
C LEU A 70 22.69 3.80 -17.08
N ARG A 71 22.20 4.34 -18.20
CA ARG A 71 22.94 5.29 -19.05
C ARG A 71 23.34 6.53 -18.26
N ARG A 72 22.45 7.09 -17.45
CA ARG A 72 22.74 8.25 -16.59
C ARG A 72 23.82 7.96 -15.56
N ILE A 73 23.86 6.76 -14.99
CA ILE A 73 24.94 6.37 -14.06
C ILE A 73 26.29 6.39 -14.78
N VAL A 74 26.35 5.84 -16.00
CA VAL A 74 27.56 5.81 -16.83
C VAL A 74 28.01 7.22 -17.23
N THR A 75 27.10 8.04 -17.76
CA THR A 75 27.43 9.41 -18.22
C THR A 75 27.79 10.35 -17.07
N THR A 76 27.24 10.13 -15.87
CA THR A 76 27.60 10.92 -14.67
C THR A 76 28.99 10.56 -14.15
N TYR A 77 29.48 9.36 -14.43
CA TYR A 77 30.77 8.85 -13.94
C TYR A 77 31.94 9.20 -14.89
N CYS A 78 31.72 9.18 -16.20
CA CYS A 78 32.80 9.23 -17.18
C CYS A 78 32.86 10.58 -17.91
N ASP A 79 33.94 11.33 -17.71
CA ASP A 79 34.39 12.37 -18.66
C ASP A 79 35.08 11.75 -19.92
N PHE A 80 35.00 10.42 -20.09
CA PHE A 80 35.58 9.67 -21.20
C PHE A 80 34.82 9.86 -22.52
N LYS A 81 35.47 9.49 -23.63
CA LYS A 81 34.86 9.48 -24.96
C LYS A 81 33.67 8.52 -24.98
N GLU A 82 32.69 8.79 -25.84
CA GLU A 82 31.45 8.02 -25.99
C GLU A 82 31.67 6.51 -26.12
N LYS A 83 32.74 6.09 -26.80
CA LYS A 83 33.12 4.67 -26.95
C LYS A 83 33.37 3.97 -25.61
N ASP A 84 34.06 4.64 -24.69
CA ASP A 84 34.40 4.09 -23.37
C ASP A 84 33.15 3.98 -22.49
N GLN A 85 32.17 4.87 -22.67
CA GLN A 85 30.89 4.85 -21.96
C GLN A 85 30.06 3.62 -22.36
N ASN A 86 30.01 3.29 -23.66
CA ASN A 86 29.29 2.12 -24.15
C ASN A 86 29.90 0.82 -23.62
N GLU A 87 31.23 0.68 -23.63
CA GLU A 87 31.92 -0.49 -23.07
C GLU A 87 31.62 -0.67 -21.57
N ILE A 88 31.64 0.42 -20.81
CA ILE A 88 31.31 0.39 -19.37
C ILE A 88 29.83 0.03 -19.17
N CYS A 89 28.92 0.56 -19.99
CA CYS A 89 27.51 0.22 -19.95
C CYS A 89 27.29 -1.27 -20.17
N VAL A 90 27.89 -1.84 -21.22
CA VAL A 90 27.84 -3.29 -21.51
C VAL A 90 28.41 -4.10 -20.34
N GLN A 91 29.52 -3.67 -19.73
CA GLN A 91 30.07 -4.34 -18.55
C GLN A 91 29.11 -4.31 -17.35
N PHE A 92 28.34 -3.24 -17.16
CA PHE A 92 27.31 -3.18 -16.12
C PHE A 92 26.14 -4.11 -16.44
N LEU A 93 25.65 -4.07 -17.68
CA LEU A 93 24.54 -4.90 -18.15
C LEU A 93 24.87 -6.40 -17.99
N LYS A 94 26.10 -6.81 -18.35
CA LYS A 94 26.60 -8.19 -18.15
C LYS A 94 26.57 -8.67 -16.70
N LYS A 95 26.49 -7.77 -15.71
CA LYS A 95 26.48 -8.13 -14.28
C LYS A 95 25.07 -8.19 -13.69
N ILE A 96 24.08 -7.64 -14.40
CA ILE A 96 22.67 -7.75 -14.02
C ILE A 96 22.21 -9.16 -14.35
N ARG A 97 21.85 -9.92 -13.32
CA ARG A 97 21.48 -11.33 -13.45
C ARG A 97 20.10 -11.64 -12.88
N ALA A 98 19.47 -10.67 -12.22
CA ALA A 98 18.15 -10.83 -11.66
C ALA A 98 17.41 -9.50 -11.47
N THR A 99 16.08 -9.59 -11.51
CA THR A 99 15.14 -8.53 -11.19
C THR A 99 14.30 -8.95 -9.98
N MET A 100 13.57 -8.01 -9.36
CA MET A 100 12.63 -8.35 -8.28
C MET A 100 11.26 -7.74 -8.56
N THR A 101 10.21 -8.54 -8.39
CA THR A 101 8.82 -8.19 -8.71
C THR A 101 7.89 -8.42 -7.51
N ASP A 102 6.76 -7.73 -7.53
CA ASP A 102 5.56 -7.98 -6.73
C ASP A 102 4.62 -9.03 -7.38
N ARG A 103 5.09 -9.70 -8.44
CA ARG A 103 4.36 -10.65 -9.31
C ARG A 103 3.34 -10.01 -10.24
N ALA A 104 3.30 -8.68 -10.37
CA ALA A 104 2.44 -7.99 -11.32
C ALA A 104 2.73 -8.42 -12.77
N ALA A 105 1.68 -8.48 -13.59
CA ALA A 105 1.80 -8.86 -15.01
C ALA A 105 2.76 -7.95 -15.79
N VAL A 106 2.79 -6.66 -15.43
CA VAL A 106 3.71 -5.66 -16.01
C VAL A 106 5.16 -6.08 -15.81
N MET A 107 5.54 -6.50 -14.60
CA MET A 107 6.91 -6.85 -14.27
C MET A 107 7.39 -8.16 -14.90
N LYS A 108 6.46 -9.11 -15.15
CA LYS A 108 6.75 -10.31 -15.95
C LYS A 108 7.09 -9.94 -17.39
N CYS A 109 6.29 -9.05 -17.99
CA CYS A 109 6.53 -8.55 -19.34
C CYS A 109 7.82 -7.73 -19.43
N PHE A 110 8.08 -6.88 -18.42
CA PHE A 110 9.33 -6.12 -18.30
C PHE A 110 10.54 -7.05 -18.28
N SER A 111 10.51 -8.12 -17.49
CA SER A 111 11.65 -9.04 -17.37
C SER A 111 11.98 -9.69 -18.72
N LYS A 112 10.97 -10.16 -19.46
CA LYS A 112 11.15 -10.70 -20.82
C LYS A 112 11.75 -9.67 -21.78
N LYS A 113 11.18 -8.45 -21.80
CA LYS A 113 11.68 -7.36 -22.65
C LYS A 113 13.11 -6.94 -22.26
N PHE A 114 13.45 -7.05 -20.99
CA PHE A 114 14.77 -6.72 -20.50
C PHE A 114 15.79 -7.80 -20.88
N GLU A 115 15.42 -9.08 -20.86
CA GLU A 115 16.22 -10.17 -21.44
C GLU A 115 16.45 -9.94 -22.93
N GLU A 116 15.40 -9.65 -23.70
CA GLU A 116 15.51 -9.34 -25.14
C GLU A 116 16.48 -8.17 -25.39
N PHE A 117 16.36 -7.10 -24.60
CA PHE A 117 17.27 -5.95 -24.66
C PHE A 117 18.72 -6.36 -24.33
N LEU A 118 18.94 -7.10 -23.25
CA LEU A 118 20.28 -7.56 -22.85
C LEU A 118 20.93 -8.43 -23.92
N SER A 119 20.18 -9.37 -24.51
CA SER A 119 20.69 -10.22 -25.59
C SER A 119 21.05 -9.39 -26.83
N SER A 120 20.27 -8.34 -27.14
CA SER A 120 20.57 -7.45 -28.28
C SER A 120 21.81 -6.57 -28.07
N GLU A 121 22.01 -6.04 -26.86
CA GLU A 121 23.14 -5.14 -26.55
C GLU A 121 24.44 -5.90 -26.25
N ILE A 122 24.35 -7.09 -25.67
CA ILE A 122 25.50 -7.87 -25.22
C ILE A 122 25.96 -8.87 -26.30
N GLY A 123 25.04 -9.36 -27.14
CA GLY A 123 25.32 -10.42 -28.11
C GLY A 123 25.48 -11.82 -27.48
N GLU A 124 25.09 -11.98 -26.22
CA GLU A 124 25.08 -13.25 -25.48
C GLU A 124 23.65 -13.54 -25.01
N ASP A 125 23.27 -14.82 -24.91
CA ASP A 125 21.98 -15.18 -24.33
C ASP A 125 22.01 -14.94 -22.82
N VAL A 126 21.30 -13.90 -22.35
CA VAL A 126 21.27 -13.52 -20.94
C VAL A 126 19.97 -13.97 -20.30
N GLN A 127 20.06 -14.95 -19.41
CA GLN A 127 18.93 -15.39 -18.59
C GLN A 127 18.83 -14.54 -17.32
N LEU A 128 17.73 -13.80 -17.14
CA LEU A 128 17.45 -13.06 -15.93
C LEU A 128 16.63 -13.92 -14.96
N LYS A 129 17.11 -14.08 -13.72
CA LYS A 129 16.28 -14.70 -12.67
C LYS A 129 15.25 -13.70 -12.16
N LEU A 130 13.97 -14.03 -12.27
CA LEU A 130 12.88 -13.25 -11.69
C LEU A 130 12.68 -13.61 -10.22
N LEU A 131 13.09 -12.72 -9.32
CA LEU A 131 12.89 -12.89 -7.88
C LEU A 131 11.60 -12.22 -7.42
N ASN A 132 11.04 -12.69 -6.32
CA ASN A 132 9.83 -12.13 -5.73
C ASN A 132 10.15 -11.35 -4.47
N CYS A 133 9.48 -10.21 -4.28
CA CYS A 133 9.56 -9.51 -3.02
C CYS A 133 8.73 -10.25 -1.97
N ASN A 134 9.43 -10.91 -1.05
CA ASN A 134 8.82 -11.76 -0.03
C ASN A 134 8.01 -10.97 1.02
N ALA A 135 8.08 -9.63 1.03
CA ALA A 135 7.22 -8.81 1.88
C ALA A 135 5.74 -8.88 1.49
N HIS A 136 5.41 -9.09 0.20
CA HIS A 136 4.02 -9.15 -0.28
C HIS A 136 3.20 -10.27 0.34
N PHE A 137 3.87 -11.32 0.83
CA PHE A 137 3.24 -12.36 1.62
C PHE A 137 2.44 -11.80 2.80
N LEU A 138 2.94 -10.78 3.49
CA LEU A 138 2.23 -10.19 4.62
C LEU A 138 0.96 -9.42 4.18
N LEU A 139 0.95 -8.84 2.97
CA LEU A 139 -0.26 -8.23 2.40
C LEU A 139 -1.31 -9.29 2.03
N GLY A 140 -0.84 -10.40 1.44
CA GLY A 140 -1.68 -11.57 1.19
C GLY A 140 -2.30 -12.10 2.48
N MET A 141 -1.49 -12.23 3.53
CA MET A 141 -1.93 -12.69 4.85
C MET A 141 -2.90 -11.71 5.50
N SER A 142 -2.67 -10.39 5.44
CA SER A 142 -3.64 -9.41 5.96
C SER A 142 -4.98 -9.46 5.22
N GLY A 143 -4.96 -9.61 3.89
CA GLY A 143 -6.18 -9.74 3.09
C GLY A 143 -6.95 -11.02 3.38
N ALA A 144 -6.24 -12.14 3.59
CA ALA A 144 -6.84 -13.41 4.00
C ALA A 144 -7.47 -13.32 5.41
N CYS A 145 -6.79 -12.69 6.37
CA CYS A 145 -7.33 -12.47 7.71
C CYS A 145 -8.57 -11.57 7.67
N ASP A 146 -8.55 -10.46 6.92
CA ASP A 146 -9.74 -9.59 6.78
C ASP A 146 -10.93 -10.35 6.18
N LYS A 147 -10.69 -11.22 5.19
CA LYS A 147 -11.72 -12.11 4.66
C LYS A 147 -12.25 -13.10 5.71
N ALA A 148 -11.38 -13.66 6.55
CA ALA A 148 -11.80 -14.52 7.66
C ALA A 148 -12.65 -13.74 8.68
N PHE A 149 -12.28 -12.50 9.01
CA PHE A 149 -13.04 -11.67 9.94
C PHE A 149 -14.43 -11.32 9.42
N LYS A 150 -14.65 -11.19 8.11
CA LYS A 150 -16.02 -11.02 7.57
C LYS A 150 -16.95 -12.16 8.00
N LYS A 151 -16.43 -13.39 8.08
CA LYS A 151 -17.18 -14.55 8.54
C LYS A 151 -17.32 -14.54 10.07
N VAL A 152 -16.21 -14.38 10.79
CA VAL A 152 -16.21 -14.36 12.27
C VAL A 152 -17.13 -13.27 12.82
N GLU A 153 -17.08 -12.06 12.26
CA GLU A 153 -17.95 -10.96 12.68
C GLU A 153 -19.41 -11.20 12.31
N ALA A 154 -19.71 -11.93 11.23
CA ALA A 154 -21.08 -12.33 10.90
C ALA A 154 -21.60 -13.37 11.90
N ASP A 155 -20.78 -14.36 12.25
CA ASP A 155 -21.11 -15.40 13.24
C ASP A 155 -21.36 -14.76 14.61
N ILE A 156 -20.50 -13.83 15.05
CA ILE A 156 -20.71 -13.07 16.31
C ILE A 156 -22.04 -12.31 16.26
N LYS A 157 -22.31 -11.57 15.17
CA LYS A 157 -23.57 -10.81 15.04
C LYS A 157 -24.80 -11.71 15.09
N HIS A 158 -24.71 -12.89 14.46
CA HIS A 158 -25.77 -13.89 14.49
C HIS A 158 -25.99 -14.42 15.91
N ASP A 159 -24.92 -14.79 16.61
CA ASP A 159 -25.01 -15.44 17.92
C ASP A 159 -25.40 -14.47 19.04
N THR A 160 -24.97 -13.21 18.97
CA THR A 160 -25.29 -12.20 19.99
C THR A 160 -26.51 -11.35 19.65
N ASN A 161 -26.98 -11.40 18.39
CA ASN A 161 -28.01 -10.50 17.87
C ASN A 161 -27.69 -9.00 18.09
N GLU A 162 -26.40 -8.64 18.08
CA GLU A 162 -25.91 -7.27 18.29
C GLU A 162 -24.91 -6.87 17.20
N ALA A 163 -24.85 -5.57 16.87
CA ALA A 163 -23.77 -5.02 16.06
C ALA A 163 -22.43 -5.04 16.81
N ILE A 164 -21.30 -4.75 16.15
CA ILE A 164 -19.95 -4.84 16.75
C ILE A 164 -19.29 -3.46 16.80
N GLY A 165 -18.70 -3.10 17.94
CA GLY A 165 -17.94 -1.86 18.13
C GLY A 165 -18.81 -0.61 17.93
N ARG A 166 -18.30 0.38 17.19
CA ARG A 166 -19.03 1.61 16.85
C ARG A 166 -20.41 1.36 16.25
N ASP A 167 -20.60 0.24 15.53
CA ASP A 167 -21.83 0.01 14.77
C ASP A 167 -23.04 -0.27 15.70
N LYS A 168 -22.81 -0.46 17.00
CA LYS A 168 -23.86 -0.45 18.04
C LYS A 168 -24.50 0.92 18.22
N ASP A 169 -23.77 1.99 17.91
CA ASP A 169 -24.24 3.36 18.10
C ASP A 169 -24.87 3.92 16.81
N LYS A 170 -26.13 4.36 16.94
CA LYS A 170 -26.93 4.91 15.84
C LYS A 170 -26.28 6.12 15.16
N GLN A 171 -25.41 6.86 15.86
CA GLN A 171 -24.69 7.99 15.27
C GLN A 171 -23.77 7.58 14.10
N PHE A 172 -23.39 6.30 14.02
CA PHE A 172 -22.55 5.76 12.95
C PHE A 172 -23.32 4.94 11.91
N SER A 173 -24.66 4.96 11.92
CA SER A 173 -25.50 4.20 10.98
C SER A 173 -25.21 4.52 9.51
N ILE A 174 -24.87 5.78 9.20
CA ILE A 174 -24.51 6.23 7.83
C ILE A 174 -23.21 5.56 7.33
N PHE A 175 -22.33 5.16 8.24
CA PHE A 175 -21.05 4.51 7.93
C PHE A 175 -21.11 2.98 8.09
N SER A 176 -22.31 2.43 8.37
CA SER A 176 -22.50 0.99 8.51
C SER A 176 -22.63 0.36 7.12
N GLY A 177 -21.75 -0.59 6.78
CA GLY A 177 -21.80 -1.33 5.51
C GLY A 177 -20.71 -1.02 4.49
N GLU A 178 -19.64 -0.29 4.86
CA GLU A 178 -18.53 0.12 3.97
C GLU A 178 -17.62 -1.02 3.42
N GLY A 179 -18.04 -2.29 3.49
CA GLY A 179 -17.29 -3.44 2.97
C GLY A 179 -15.96 -3.78 3.70
N GLU A 180 -15.49 -2.90 4.59
CA GLU A 180 -14.42 -3.10 5.57
C GLU A 180 -14.97 -3.82 6.83
N THR A 181 -14.16 -4.70 7.44
CA THR A 181 -14.51 -5.35 8.71
C THR A 181 -14.40 -4.38 9.89
N CYS A 182 -15.15 -4.64 10.96
CA CYS A 182 -15.03 -3.85 12.20
C CYS A 182 -13.60 -3.91 12.75
N THR A 183 -12.96 -5.09 12.65
CA THR A 183 -11.58 -5.36 13.07
C THR A 183 -10.57 -4.51 12.29
N SER A 184 -10.63 -4.50 10.96
CA SER A 184 -9.73 -3.67 10.15
C SER A 184 -9.91 -2.19 10.40
N ARG A 185 -11.16 -1.77 10.56
CA ARG A 185 -11.52 -0.39 10.84
C ARG A 185 -10.92 0.12 12.15
N VAL A 186 -11.07 -0.60 13.27
CA VAL A 186 -10.51 -0.15 14.56
C VAL A 186 -8.99 -0.02 14.49
N ILE A 187 -8.31 -0.95 13.81
CA ILE A 187 -6.85 -0.93 13.63
C ILE A 187 -6.42 0.33 12.86
N ARG A 188 -7.09 0.60 11.74
CA ARG A 188 -6.82 1.77 10.90
C ARG A 188 -7.10 3.08 11.64
N VAL A 189 -8.25 3.19 12.29
CA VAL A 189 -8.67 4.38 13.05
C VAL A 189 -7.73 4.67 14.21
N ALA A 190 -7.32 3.64 14.97
CA ALA A 190 -6.32 3.78 16.03
C ALA A 190 -4.98 4.29 15.48
N CYS A 191 -4.51 3.76 14.34
CA CYS A 191 -3.27 4.25 13.72
C CYS A 191 -3.39 5.69 13.20
N ASP A 192 -4.53 6.07 12.64
CA ASP A 192 -4.80 7.43 12.17
C ASP A 192 -4.78 8.43 13.34
N ILE A 193 -5.29 8.04 14.51
CA ILE A 193 -5.34 8.91 15.69
C ILE A 193 -3.99 8.95 16.40
N LEU A 194 -3.40 7.78 16.67
CA LEU A 194 -2.32 7.60 17.64
C LEU A 194 -0.94 7.36 17.00
N GLY A 195 -0.88 7.13 15.70
CA GLY A 195 0.37 6.78 14.99
C GLY A 195 1.31 7.99 14.77
N PRO A 196 2.63 7.79 14.63
CA PRO A 196 3.63 8.86 14.48
C PRO A 196 3.49 9.70 13.20
N ARG A 197 2.65 9.26 12.27
CA ARG A 197 2.22 10.03 11.09
C ARG A 197 0.72 9.85 10.88
N GLY A 198 -0.03 9.96 11.98
CA GLY A 198 -1.48 9.94 11.98
C GLY A 198 -2.07 10.95 11.00
N ASP A 199 -3.39 10.90 10.86
CA ASP A 199 -4.11 11.83 10.01
C ASP A 199 -3.76 13.28 10.40
N GLN A 200 -3.29 14.09 9.45
CA GLN A 200 -2.92 15.48 9.74
C GLN A 200 -4.12 16.31 10.22
N LYS A 201 -5.34 15.92 9.83
CA LYS A 201 -6.57 16.63 10.21
C LYS A 201 -7.27 16.02 11.42
N SER A 202 -6.98 14.76 11.74
CA SER A 202 -7.78 13.99 12.70
C SER A 202 -6.95 13.20 13.72
N GLY A 203 -5.62 13.30 13.64
CA GLY A 203 -4.67 12.66 14.52
C GLY A 203 -4.41 13.50 15.78
N TYR A 204 -4.11 12.81 16.87
CA TYR A 204 -3.79 13.37 18.19
C TYR A 204 -2.47 12.78 18.72
N ARG A 205 -1.48 12.64 17.82
CA ARG A 205 -0.21 11.99 18.15
C ARG A 205 0.59 12.75 19.21
N VAL A 206 0.53 14.08 19.19
CA VAL A 206 1.32 14.92 20.12
C VAL A 206 0.80 14.69 21.54
N GLU A 207 -0.50 14.84 21.71
CA GLU A 207 -1.24 14.61 22.95
C GLU A 207 -1.07 13.16 23.41
N TRP A 208 -1.15 12.19 22.50
CA TRP A 208 -0.96 10.78 22.81
C TRP A 208 0.43 10.46 23.32
N VAL A 209 1.50 11.04 22.76
CA VAL A 209 2.88 10.77 23.23
C VAL A 209 3.17 11.47 24.55
N GLU A 210 2.51 12.59 24.81
CA GLU A 210 2.56 13.25 26.12
C GLU A 210 1.84 12.41 27.18
N PHE A 211 0.68 11.85 26.85
CA PHE A 211 -0.09 10.96 27.71
C PHE A 211 0.59 9.59 27.91
N CYS A 212 1.07 8.98 26.83
CA CYS A 212 1.73 7.67 26.79
C CYS A 212 3.12 7.78 26.16
N LYS A 213 4.13 8.00 27.02
CA LYS A 213 5.53 8.22 26.60
C LYS A 213 6.16 7.01 25.89
N GLU A 214 5.69 5.79 26.18
CA GLU A 214 6.21 4.54 25.63
C GLU A 214 5.37 4.01 24.44
N SER A 215 4.64 4.90 23.77
CA SER A 215 3.79 4.55 22.63
C SER A 215 4.51 3.79 21.51
N ILE A 216 4.10 2.54 21.28
CA ILE A 216 4.60 1.67 20.20
C ILE A 216 3.71 1.66 18.95
N MET A 217 2.70 2.54 18.89
CA MET A 217 1.75 2.58 17.79
C MET A 217 2.47 2.81 16.44
N PRO A 218 2.31 1.92 15.45
CA PRO A 218 2.99 2.07 14.17
C PRO A 218 2.32 3.12 13.28
N CYS A 219 2.95 3.42 12.14
CA CYS A 219 2.38 4.24 11.10
C CYS A 219 1.79 3.35 9.99
N PHE A 220 0.47 3.41 9.80
CA PHE A 220 -0.23 2.65 8.76
C PHE A 220 0.25 2.97 7.34
N LYS A 221 0.56 4.25 7.05
CA LYS A 221 0.90 4.72 5.69
C LYS A 221 2.29 4.37 5.15
N VAL A 222 3.24 3.93 5.99
CA VAL A 222 4.67 3.80 5.58
C VAL A 222 5.14 2.35 5.53
N ASN A 223 4.58 1.49 6.38
CA ASN A 223 4.92 0.07 6.41
C ASN A 223 3.65 -0.78 6.27
N ARG A 224 3.01 -0.69 5.09
CA ARG A 224 1.74 -1.39 4.83
C ARG A 224 1.81 -2.90 5.03
N PHE A 225 2.99 -3.51 4.85
CA PHE A 225 3.15 -4.97 4.88
C PHE A 225 2.82 -5.56 6.25
N ASN A 226 3.40 -5.05 7.33
CA ASN A 226 3.21 -5.63 8.67
C ASN A 226 2.42 -4.75 9.64
N CYS A 227 1.98 -3.56 9.21
CA CYS A 227 1.32 -2.62 10.12
C CYS A 227 0.00 -3.17 10.66
N PHE A 228 -0.76 -3.91 9.86
CA PHE A 228 -2.03 -4.52 10.29
C PHE A 228 -1.88 -5.35 11.58
N PHE A 229 -0.91 -6.27 11.59
CA PHE A 229 -0.62 -7.12 12.72
C PHE A 229 0.06 -6.36 13.87
N LYS A 230 1.07 -5.53 13.55
CA LYS A 230 1.81 -4.77 14.57
C LYS A 230 0.92 -3.75 15.30
N ALA A 231 0.01 -3.11 14.58
CA ALA A 231 -0.94 -2.17 15.15
C ALA A 231 -1.93 -2.87 16.08
N SER A 232 -2.39 -4.07 15.70
CA SER A 232 -3.23 -4.90 16.56
C SER A 232 -2.55 -5.19 17.90
N ALA A 233 -1.27 -5.62 17.88
CA ALA A 233 -0.50 -5.83 19.10
C ALA A 233 -0.32 -4.54 19.91
N ALA A 234 -0.10 -3.40 19.26
CA ALA A 234 0.01 -2.11 19.93
C ALA A 234 -1.31 -1.66 20.59
N ILE A 235 -2.46 -1.92 19.97
CA ILE A 235 -3.79 -1.61 20.52
C ILE A 235 -4.05 -2.44 21.77
N ILE A 236 -3.74 -3.73 21.74
CA ILE A 236 -3.89 -4.62 22.90
C ILE A 236 -2.96 -4.22 24.03
N HIS A 237 -1.69 -3.95 23.71
CA HIS A 237 -0.70 -3.53 24.69
C HIS A 237 -1.06 -2.20 25.39
N HIS A 238 -1.61 -1.25 24.64
CA HIS A 238 -2.02 0.07 25.14
C HIS A 238 -3.52 0.17 25.41
N HIS A 239 -4.25 -0.94 25.60
CA HIS A 239 -5.72 -0.91 25.61
C HIS A 239 -6.28 0.05 26.67
N GLN A 240 -5.76 -0.04 27.90
CA GLN A 240 -6.22 0.78 29.01
C GLN A 240 -5.85 2.25 28.83
N GLU A 241 -4.63 2.51 28.35
CA GLU A 241 -4.13 3.85 28.06
C GLU A 241 -4.94 4.49 26.94
N ILE A 242 -5.26 3.76 25.87
CA ILE A 242 -6.10 4.24 24.76
C ILE A 242 -7.50 4.56 25.28
N LYS A 243 -8.12 3.63 26.02
CA LYS A 243 -9.45 3.81 26.59
C LYS A 243 -9.50 5.01 27.52
N SER A 244 -8.49 5.19 28.38
CA SER A 244 -8.37 6.35 29.25
C SER A 244 -8.17 7.63 28.44
N PHE A 245 -7.31 7.61 27.42
CA PHE A 245 -6.98 8.79 26.61
C PHE A 245 -8.19 9.33 25.85
N VAL A 246 -8.91 8.47 25.13
CA VAL A 246 -10.08 8.88 24.33
C VAL A 246 -11.28 9.33 25.16
N ARG A 247 -11.29 9.00 26.46
CA ARG A 247 -12.32 9.42 27.43
C ARG A 247 -11.86 10.53 28.36
N SER A 248 -10.57 10.85 28.36
CA SER A 248 -10.00 11.89 29.22
C SER A 248 -10.37 13.28 28.71
N GLY A 249 -10.39 14.26 29.62
CA GLY A 249 -10.46 15.67 29.27
C GLY A 249 -9.16 16.23 28.67
N VAL A 250 -8.18 15.38 28.31
CA VAL A 250 -6.94 15.78 27.62
C VAL A 250 -7.25 16.21 26.17
N LEU A 251 -8.28 15.60 25.57
CA LEU A 251 -8.73 15.98 24.23
C LEU A 251 -9.70 17.17 24.30
N PRO A 252 -9.76 18.00 23.24
CA PRO A 252 -10.74 19.09 23.16
C PRO A 252 -12.18 18.58 23.30
N GLU A 253 -13.08 19.39 23.89
CA GLU A 253 -14.50 19.00 24.10
C GLU A 253 -15.18 18.51 22.80
N ASN A 254 -14.84 19.13 21.67
CA ASN A 254 -15.36 18.76 20.35
C ASN A 254 -14.37 17.87 19.58
N VAL A 255 -14.22 16.61 20.01
CA VAL A 255 -13.43 15.62 19.28
C VAL A 255 -14.08 15.21 17.95
N ASN A 256 -13.25 14.87 16.97
CA ASN A 256 -13.72 14.38 15.68
C ASN A 256 -14.37 12.99 15.76
N GLN A 257 -15.08 12.61 14.69
CA GLN A 257 -15.80 11.33 14.64
C GLN A 257 -14.90 10.09 14.74
N LYS A 258 -13.62 10.19 14.32
CA LYS A 258 -12.68 9.07 14.45
C LYS A 258 -12.40 8.75 15.92
N VAL A 259 -12.25 9.76 16.78
CA VAL A 259 -12.03 9.55 18.23
C VAL A 259 -13.25 8.92 18.88
N LYS A 260 -14.46 9.41 18.56
CA LYS A 260 -15.71 8.83 19.07
C LYS A 260 -15.89 7.37 18.64
N CYS A 261 -15.61 7.11 17.37
CA CYS A 261 -15.55 5.76 16.81
C CYS A 261 -14.58 4.86 17.59
N LEU A 262 -13.34 5.32 17.80
CA LEU A 262 -12.33 4.55 18.53
C LEU A 262 -12.77 4.28 19.98
N ALA A 263 -13.38 5.26 20.65
CA ALA A 263 -13.91 5.09 22.00
C ALA A 263 -14.93 3.95 22.08
N CYS A 264 -15.89 3.89 21.14
CA CYS A 264 -16.85 2.78 21.08
C CYS A 264 -16.16 1.44 20.79
N ASP A 265 -15.17 1.41 19.90
CA ASP A 265 -14.50 0.16 19.51
C ASP A 265 -13.65 -0.45 20.63
N VAL A 266 -12.93 0.36 21.41
CA VAL A 266 -12.07 -0.13 22.50
C VAL A 266 -12.85 -0.53 23.77
N ASP A 267 -14.18 -0.37 23.74
CA ASP A 267 -15.08 -0.88 24.77
C ASP A 267 -15.74 -2.21 24.39
N ASP A 268 -15.67 -2.60 23.11
CA ASP A 268 -16.33 -3.82 22.64
C ASP A 268 -15.42 -5.05 22.81
N ARG A 269 -15.82 -5.93 23.74
CA ARG A 269 -15.10 -7.17 24.07
C ARG A 269 -14.96 -8.11 22.88
N ASN A 270 -15.98 -8.23 22.03
CA ASN A 270 -15.96 -9.15 20.89
C ASN A 270 -14.98 -8.64 19.82
N LEU A 271 -15.02 -7.33 19.55
CA LEU A 271 -14.09 -6.67 18.64
C LEU A 271 -12.64 -6.78 19.12
N LEU A 272 -12.38 -6.51 20.41
CA LEU A 272 -11.04 -6.64 20.97
C LEU A 272 -10.52 -8.09 20.96
N SER A 273 -11.41 -9.08 21.03
CA SER A 273 -11.04 -10.49 20.86
C SER A 273 -10.56 -10.77 19.43
N CYS A 274 -11.23 -10.21 18.42
CA CYS A 274 -10.75 -10.26 17.04
C CYS A 274 -9.38 -9.56 16.88
N VAL A 275 -9.21 -8.36 17.44
CA VAL A 275 -7.92 -7.63 17.42
C VAL A 275 -6.83 -8.43 18.16
N CYS A 276 -7.16 -9.08 19.26
CA CYS A 276 -6.23 -9.91 20.03
C CYS A 276 -5.74 -11.12 19.23
N SER A 277 -6.58 -11.73 18.40
CA SER A 277 -6.14 -12.80 17.49
C SER A 277 -5.05 -12.32 16.51
N LEU A 278 -5.19 -11.10 15.94
CA LEU A 278 -4.16 -10.50 15.10
C LEU A 278 -2.89 -10.12 15.87
N ALA A 279 -3.03 -9.69 17.12
CA ALA A 279 -1.89 -9.46 18.01
C ALA A 279 -1.09 -10.74 18.26
N LEU A 280 -1.75 -11.89 18.45
CA LEU A 280 -1.09 -13.19 18.54
C LEU A 280 -0.38 -13.58 17.25
N LEU A 281 -1.01 -13.35 16.09
CA LEU A 281 -0.36 -13.58 14.80
C LEU A 281 0.88 -12.69 14.62
N TYR A 282 0.85 -11.44 15.09
CA TYR A 282 2.04 -10.61 15.14
C TYR A 282 3.14 -11.27 15.96
N LEU A 283 2.83 -11.64 17.21
CA LEU A 283 3.80 -12.13 18.18
C LEU A 283 4.41 -13.48 17.79
N LYS A 284 3.63 -14.37 17.17
CA LYS A 284 4.03 -15.76 16.91
C LYS A 284 4.43 -16.02 15.46
N VAL A 285 4.02 -15.15 14.53
CA VAL A 285 4.18 -15.39 13.08
C VAL A 285 4.77 -14.16 12.40
N THR A 286 3.97 -13.12 12.16
CA THR A 286 4.29 -12.07 11.19
C THR A 286 5.39 -11.13 11.66
N GLY A 287 5.54 -10.90 12.96
CA GLY A 287 6.65 -10.12 13.48
C GLY A 287 7.99 -10.85 13.36
N SER A 288 8.04 -12.16 13.65
CA SER A 288 9.26 -12.96 13.46
C SER A 288 9.64 -13.06 11.99
N TYR A 289 8.64 -13.21 11.12
CA TYR A 289 8.82 -13.16 9.67
C TYR A 289 9.32 -11.78 9.20
N TRP A 290 8.81 -10.70 9.76
CA TRP A 290 9.31 -9.36 9.46
C TRP A 290 10.77 -9.17 9.87
N ILE A 291 11.21 -9.72 11.00
CA ILE A 291 12.63 -9.71 11.40
C ILE A 291 13.46 -10.53 10.40
N LEU A 292 12.99 -11.71 10.00
CA LEU A 292 13.63 -12.53 8.97
C LEU A 292 13.82 -11.74 7.66
N LEU A 293 12.79 -11.05 7.18
CA LEU A 293 12.87 -10.24 5.95
C LEU A 293 13.88 -9.08 6.00
N ASN A 294 14.20 -8.59 7.20
CA ASN A 294 15.18 -7.52 7.43
C ASN A 294 16.55 -8.05 7.87
N SER A 295 16.72 -9.38 7.93
CA SER A 295 17.97 -10.02 8.32
C SER A 295 18.96 -10.14 7.14
N ILE A 296 20.13 -10.70 7.42
CA ILE A 296 21.16 -11.01 6.42
C ILE A 296 20.95 -12.39 5.76
N VAL A 297 19.81 -13.05 6.00
CA VAL A 297 19.52 -14.36 5.42
C VAL A 297 19.53 -14.28 3.89
N PRO A 298 20.35 -15.12 3.22
CA PRO A 298 20.37 -15.20 1.76
C PRO A 298 19.02 -15.61 1.17
N TYR A 299 18.73 -15.13 -0.04
CA TYR A 299 17.51 -15.52 -0.76
C TYR A 299 17.42 -17.03 -0.98
N ALA A 300 18.53 -17.71 -1.29
CA ALA A 300 18.55 -19.16 -1.46
C ALA A 300 18.32 -19.95 -0.16
N ALA A 301 18.60 -19.38 1.02
CA ALA A 301 18.34 -20.05 2.30
C ALA A 301 16.89 -19.86 2.79
N PHE A 302 16.10 -19.06 2.07
CA PHE A 302 14.77 -18.68 2.52
C PHE A 302 13.76 -19.84 2.53
N TYR A 303 13.95 -20.85 1.67
CA TYR A 303 13.01 -21.97 1.54
C TYR A 303 12.82 -22.76 2.83
N ALA A 304 13.88 -22.93 3.63
CA ALA A 304 13.81 -23.68 4.88
C ALA A 304 12.83 -23.02 5.87
N TYR A 305 12.79 -21.68 5.89
CA TYR A 305 11.85 -20.92 6.71
C TYR A 305 10.43 -20.98 6.15
N VAL A 306 10.28 -20.91 4.83
CA VAL A 306 8.97 -21.04 4.16
C VAL A 306 8.36 -22.42 4.40
N GLN A 307 9.14 -23.48 4.25
CA GLN A 307 8.68 -24.86 4.47
C GLN A 307 8.20 -25.03 5.92
N LYS A 308 8.99 -24.57 6.88
CA LYS A 308 8.59 -24.55 8.29
C LYS A 308 7.28 -23.78 8.48
N MET A 309 7.14 -22.59 7.89
CA MET A 309 5.90 -21.81 7.97
C MET A 309 4.69 -22.55 7.43
N HIS A 310 4.85 -23.17 6.27
CA HIS A 310 3.80 -23.92 5.59
C HIS A 310 3.31 -25.12 6.41
N ASP A 311 4.23 -25.87 7.01
CA ASP A 311 3.91 -27.04 7.83
C ASP A 311 3.04 -26.65 9.05
N TYR A 312 3.39 -25.57 9.76
CA TYR A 312 2.58 -25.08 10.88
C TYR A 312 1.24 -24.50 10.43
N PHE A 313 1.17 -23.79 9.31
CA PHE A 313 -0.11 -23.23 8.86
C PHE A 313 -1.11 -24.33 8.49
N ARG A 314 -0.64 -25.42 7.88
CA ARG A 314 -1.47 -26.62 7.67
C ARG A 314 -1.95 -27.21 9.00
N LYS A 315 -1.04 -27.36 9.98
CA LYS A 315 -1.40 -27.81 11.33
C LYS A 315 -2.45 -26.89 11.99
N TRP A 316 -2.28 -25.57 11.90
CA TRP A 316 -3.14 -24.60 12.57
C TRP A 316 -4.47 -24.32 11.85
N ALA A 317 -4.59 -24.66 10.57
CA ALA A 317 -5.87 -24.66 9.87
C ALA A 317 -6.84 -25.68 10.50
N ASP A 318 -6.30 -26.80 11.00
CA ASP A 318 -7.05 -27.81 11.74
C ASP A 318 -7.21 -27.42 13.22
N ASP A 319 -6.09 -27.13 13.91
CA ASP A 319 -6.06 -26.75 15.32
C ASP A 319 -5.08 -25.61 15.64
N SER A 320 -5.63 -24.43 15.93
CA SER A 320 -4.89 -23.22 16.29
C SER A 320 -4.55 -23.10 17.78
N SER A 321 -4.81 -24.12 18.61
CA SER A 321 -4.63 -24.06 20.07
C SER A 321 -3.18 -23.74 20.49
N GLU A 322 -2.18 -24.19 19.72
CA GLU A 322 -0.77 -23.90 19.98
C GLU A 322 -0.45 -22.40 19.88
N LEU A 323 -1.18 -21.61 19.09
CA LEU A 323 -0.98 -20.15 18.99
C LEU A 323 -1.38 -19.43 20.29
N LEU A 324 -2.26 -20.04 21.08
CA LEU A 324 -2.68 -19.54 22.39
C LEU A 324 -1.70 -19.93 23.51
N SER A 325 -0.83 -20.92 23.27
CA SER A 325 0.12 -21.38 24.28
C SER A 325 1.14 -20.28 24.62
N PRO A 326 1.34 -19.97 25.91
CA PRO A 326 2.38 -19.04 26.33
C PRO A 326 3.79 -19.64 26.11
N GLU A 327 3.94 -20.96 26.13
CA GLU A 327 5.20 -21.68 25.92
C GLU A 327 5.67 -21.61 24.46
N PHE A 328 4.75 -21.53 23.50
CA PHE A 328 5.11 -21.46 22.08
C PHE A 328 5.69 -20.09 21.73
N GLU A 329 7.01 -19.94 21.63
CA GLU A 329 7.61 -18.60 21.41
C GLU A 329 7.36 -17.99 20.02
N GLY A 330 6.91 -18.79 19.06
CA GLY A 330 6.68 -18.40 17.68
C GLY A 330 7.36 -19.32 16.67
N ILE A 331 6.93 -19.22 15.42
CA ILE A 331 7.30 -20.18 14.37
C ILE A 331 8.78 -20.10 13.95
N LEU A 332 9.37 -18.91 14.02
CA LEU A 332 10.78 -18.66 13.74
C LEU A 332 11.56 -18.32 15.01
N SER A 333 11.22 -18.97 16.14
CA SER A 333 11.90 -18.80 17.42
C SER A 333 13.42 -19.00 17.34
N GLY A 334 14.15 -18.37 18.25
CA GLY A 334 15.61 -18.24 18.21
C GLY A 334 16.03 -16.86 17.69
N SER A 335 16.80 -16.82 16.60
CA SER A 335 17.40 -15.58 16.04
C SER A 335 16.39 -14.54 15.54
N PHE A 336 15.11 -14.88 15.38
CA PHE A 336 14.06 -13.99 14.89
C PHE A 336 12.92 -13.78 15.89
N SER A 337 13.16 -14.01 17.18
CA SER A 337 12.15 -13.81 18.22
C SER A 337 11.81 -12.34 18.44
N ILE A 338 10.54 -12.07 18.72
CA ILE A 338 10.04 -10.75 19.10
C ILE A 338 10.37 -10.48 20.59
N ASN A 339 10.28 -9.23 21.05
CA ASN A 339 10.56 -8.85 22.43
C ASN A 339 9.64 -9.61 23.42
N SER A 340 10.19 -10.11 24.52
CA SER A 340 9.45 -10.80 25.59
C SER A 340 8.42 -9.91 26.28
N ILE A 341 8.66 -8.60 26.34
CA ILE A 341 7.73 -7.63 26.96
C ILE A 341 6.41 -7.62 26.20
N GLU A 342 6.46 -7.52 24.87
CA GLU A 342 5.26 -7.51 24.01
C GLU A 342 4.44 -8.81 24.15
N ARG A 343 5.11 -9.95 24.39
CA ARG A 343 4.43 -11.23 24.63
C ARG A 343 3.65 -11.26 25.95
N LYS A 344 4.22 -10.68 27.02
CA LYS A 344 3.58 -10.70 28.34
C LYS A 344 2.23 -9.99 28.32
N PHE A 345 2.16 -8.82 27.70
CA PHE A 345 0.94 -8.01 27.69
C PHE A 345 -0.22 -8.67 26.93
N VAL A 346 0.04 -9.33 25.80
CA VAL A 346 -1.04 -10.03 25.06
C VAL A 346 -1.54 -11.22 25.86
N LYS A 347 -0.68 -11.91 26.60
CA LYS A 347 -1.10 -12.97 27.53
C LYS A 347 -1.99 -12.40 28.63
N ASP A 348 -1.53 -11.36 29.31
CA ASP A 348 -2.29 -10.72 30.39
C ASP A 348 -3.66 -10.20 29.89
N PHE A 349 -3.74 -9.75 28.62
CA PHE A 349 -4.99 -9.35 27.99
C PHE A 349 -5.92 -10.52 27.65
N LEU A 350 -5.38 -11.65 27.16
CA LEU A 350 -6.17 -12.87 26.90
C LEU A 350 -6.86 -13.39 28.17
N ASP A 351 -6.17 -13.27 29.30
CA ASP A 351 -6.68 -13.68 30.62
C ASP A 351 -7.61 -12.62 31.25
N SER A 352 -7.83 -11.47 30.59
CA SER A 352 -8.64 -10.36 31.10
C SER A 352 -10.13 -10.49 30.74
N GLU A 353 -10.99 -9.79 31.48
CA GLU A 353 -12.43 -9.70 31.18
C GLU A 353 -12.75 -8.99 29.84
N HIS A 354 -11.79 -8.29 29.26
CA HIS A 354 -11.94 -7.56 28.00
C HIS A 354 -11.71 -8.44 26.76
N CYS A 355 -11.39 -9.72 26.96
CA CYS A 355 -11.18 -10.70 25.90
C CYS A 355 -12.09 -11.92 26.09
N ASP A 356 -12.51 -12.52 24.99
CA ASP A 356 -13.15 -13.83 24.94
C ASP A 356 -12.22 -14.82 24.22
N PRO A 357 -11.55 -15.72 24.96
CA PRO A 357 -10.66 -16.72 24.38
C PRO A 357 -11.34 -17.64 23.34
N VAL A 358 -12.65 -17.85 23.42
CA VAL A 358 -13.41 -18.66 22.46
C VAL A 358 -13.44 -17.96 21.10
N ILE A 359 -13.74 -16.66 21.10
CA ILE A 359 -13.71 -15.83 19.87
C ILE A 359 -12.29 -15.77 19.31
N VAL A 360 -11.27 -15.57 20.16
CA VAL A 360 -9.87 -15.55 19.72
C VAL A 360 -9.51 -16.88 19.03
N LYS A 361 -9.85 -18.01 19.65
CA LYS A 361 -9.56 -19.35 19.08
C LYS A 361 -10.26 -19.55 17.73
N ALA A 362 -11.54 -19.20 17.64
CA ALA A 362 -12.32 -19.28 16.42
C ALA A 362 -11.72 -18.39 15.31
N ALA A 363 -11.40 -17.13 15.64
CA ALA A 363 -10.79 -16.20 14.71
C ALA A 363 -9.42 -16.66 14.20
N LEU A 364 -8.55 -17.18 15.07
CA LEU A 364 -7.26 -17.74 14.68
C LEU A 364 -7.42 -18.93 13.72
N ARG A 365 -8.38 -19.82 14.00
CA ARG A 365 -8.64 -20.98 13.16
C ARG A 365 -9.12 -20.56 11.76
N GLU A 366 -10.09 -19.65 11.68
CA GLU A 366 -10.59 -19.16 10.39
C GLU A 366 -9.52 -18.37 9.62
N CYS A 367 -8.72 -17.54 10.31
CA CYS A 367 -7.56 -16.88 9.70
C CYS A 367 -6.59 -17.90 9.09
N MET A 368 -6.25 -18.97 9.81
CA MET A 368 -5.31 -19.99 9.32
C MET A 368 -5.87 -20.80 8.14
N LYS A 369 -7.17 -21.10 8.13
CA LYS A 369 -7.84 -21.71 6.97
C LYS A 369 -7.80 -20.83 5.72
N GLU A 370 -7.99 -19.52 5.88
CA GLU A 370 -7.93 -18.56 4.77
C GLU A 370 -6.49 -18.28 4.33
N CYS A 371 -5.49 -18.48 5.20
CA CYS A 371 -4.06 -18.30 4.92
C CYS A 371 -3.43 -19.38 3.99
N THR A 372 -4.22 -19.99 3.10
CA THR A 372 -3.75 -20.77 1.93
C THR A 372 -2.85 -19.96 0.99
N GLU A 373 -2.82 -18.64 1.17
CA GLU A 373 -2.02 -17.70 0.39
C GLU A 373 -0.51 -17.96 0.46
N VAL A 374 -0.02 -18.69 1.47
CA VAL A 374 1.37 -19.22 1.49
C VAL A 374 1.65 -20.07 0.26
N GLU A 375 0.74 -20.96 -0.13
CA GLU A 375 0.98 -21.89 -1.24
C GLU A 375 1.07 -21.14 -2.57
N ARG A 376 0.21 -20.12 -2.75
CA ARG A 376 0.20 -19.29 -3.95
C ARG A 376 1.38 -18.34 -3.99
N GLN A 377 1.65 -17.62 -2.90
CA GLN A 377 2.66 -16.56 -2.85
C GLN A 377 4.09 -17.06 -2.62
N MET A 378 4.26 -18.24 -2.04
CA MET A 378 5.57 -18.84 -1.76
C MET A 378 5.84 -20.13 -2.53
N SER A 379 5.05 -20.38 -3.58
CA SER A 379 5.20 -21.53 -4.49
C SER A 379 6.65 -21.77 -4.92
N ASP A 380 7.42 -20.71 -5.16
CA ASP A 380 8.79 -20.83 -5.67
C ASP A 380 9.73 -21.52 -4.69
N PHE A 381 9.45 -21.41 -3.39
CA PHE A 381 10.21 -21.99 -2.30
C PHE A 381 9.64 -23.32 -1.81
N LEU A 382 8.38 -23.62 -2.11
CA LEU A 382 7.73 -24.88 -1.71
C LEU A 382 7.90 -25.94 -2.81
N THR A 383 7.48 -25.62 -4.03
CA THR A 383 7.45 -26.57 -5.16
C THR A 383 8.20 -26.08 -6.39
N GLY A 384 8.67 -24.82 -6.38
CA GLY A 384 9.30 -24.18 -7.51
C GLY A 384 10.83 -24.24 -7.48
N PRO A 385 11.50 -23.35 -8.24
CA PRO A 385 12.93 -23.47 -8.51
C PRO A 385 13.84 -23.21 -7.30
N PHE A 386 13.29 -22.72 -6.17
CA PHE A 386 14.05 -22.40 -4.97
C PHE A 386 13.74 -23.35 -3.80
N SER A 387 12.98 -24.42 -4.00
CA SER A 387 12.68 -25.41 -2.95
C SER A 387 13.89 -26.28 -2.59
N SER A 388 14.82 -26.44 -3.53
CA SER A 388 16.11 -27.13 -3.34
C SER A 388 17.12 -26.54 -4.34
N PRO A 389 17.62 -25.31 -4.10
CA PRO A 389 18.53 -24.66 -5.03
C PRO A 389 19.80 -25.48 -5.20
N ASP A 390 20.23 -25.65 -6.44
CA ASP A 390 21.53 -26.24 -6.77
C ASP A 390 22.69 -25.32 -6.31
N PRO A 391 23.94 -25.82 -6.18
CA PRO A 391 25.07 -25.03 -5.68
C PRO A 391 25.34 -23.74 -6.48
N GLU A 392 25.11 -23.75 -7.80
CA GLU A 392 25.31 -22.57 -8.64
C GLU A 392 24.22 -21.53 -8.36
N THR A 393 22.96 -21.96 -8.23
CA THR A 393 21.85 -21.09 -7.81
C THR A 393 22.05 -20.54 -6.40
N ASP A 394 22.55 -21.34 -5.46
CA ASP A 394 22.83 -20.88 -4.08
C ASP A 394 23.93 -19.81 -4.06
N GLU A 395 25.06 -20.07 -4.74
CA GLU A 395 26.15 -19.09 -4.86
C GLU A 395 25.68 -17.80 -5.53
N PHE A 396 24.87 -17.94 -6.59
CA PHE A 396 24.27 -16.81 -7.27
C PHE A 396 23.41 -15.95 -6.33
N LEU A 397 22.51 -16.59 -5.58
CA LEU A 397 21.52 -15.92 -4.73
C LEU A 397 22.04 -15.47 -3.37
N ARG A 398 23.28 -15.83 -3.02
CA ARG A 398 23.88 -15.59 -1.69
C ARG A 398 23.75 -14.16 -1.17
N ASN A 399 23.89 -13.18 -2.06
CA ASN A 399 23.89 -11.75 -1.70
C ASN A 399 22.60 -11.03 -2.10
N PHE A 400 21.56 -11.76 -2.52
CA PHE A 400 20.29 -11.16 -2.91
C PHE A 400 19.41 -10.91 -1.68
N PRO A 401 18.88 -9.69 -1.51
CA PRO A 401 17.98 -9.40 -0.39
C PRO A 401 16.63 -10.08 -0.60
N LEU A 402 15.95 -10.41 0.50
CA LEU A 402 14.62 -11.03 0.50
C LEU A 402 13.50 -10.08 0.04
N THR A 403 13.74 -8.77 0.07
CA THR A 403 12.70 -7.77 -0.19
C THR A 403 13.21 -6.59 -1.02
N ASN A 404 12.26 -5.77 -1.51
CA ASN A 404 12.50 -4.48 -2.14
C ASN A 404 12.10 -3.30 -1.23
N LEU A 405 12.00 -3.52 0.11
CA LEU A 405 11.39 -2.59 1.07
C LEU A 405 11.98 -1.18 1.06
N VAL A 406 13.23 -1.01 0.63
CA VAL A 406 13.86 0.31 0.50
C VAL A 406 13.09 1.20 -0.49
N GLY A 407 12.62 0.64 -1.60
CA GLY A 407 11.80 1.34 -2.60
C GLY A 407 10.38 1.55 -2.16
N GLU A 408 9.74 0.52 -1.58
CA GLU A 408 8.38 0.64 -1.04
C GLU A 408 8.31 1.76 0.01
N SER A 409 9.29 1.79 0.92
CA SER A 409 9.42 2.86 1.90
C SER A 409 9.63 4.22 1.24
N ALA A 410 10.31 4.25 0.08
CA ALA A 410 10.53 5.49 -0.68
C ALA A 410 9.23 6.04 -1.23
N PHE A 411 8.40 5.21 -1.84
CA PHE A 411 7.08 5.61 -2.30
C PHE A 411 6.17 6.04 -1.14
N GLY A 412 6.15 5.30 -0.03
CA GLY A 412 5.36 5.70 1.14
C GLY A 412 5.80 7.04 1.76
N ASP A 413 7.08 7.39 1.70
CA ASP A 413 7.51 8.74 2.09
C ASP A 413 7.19 9.79 1.01
N LEU A 414 7.22 9.42 -0.28
CA LEU A 414 6.91 10.31 -1.40
C LEU A 414 5.45 10.78 -1.33
N ASP A 415 4.51 9.86 -1.06
CA ASP A 415 3.09 10.17 -0.91
C ASP A 415 2.86 11.17 0.21
N ARG A 416 3.56 11.00 1.33
CA ARG A 416 3.55 11.99 2.41
C ARG A 416 4.10 13.33 1.94
N ASP A 417 5.19 13.33 1.19
CA ASP A 417 5.80 14.56 0.71
C ASP A 417 4.91 15.33 -0.27
N PHE A 418 4.06 14.65 -1.03
CA PHE A 418 3.02 15.30 -1.83
C PHE A 418 2.03 16.06 -0.94
N ASN A 419 1.65 15.50 0.20
CA ASN A 419 0.72 16.14 1.13
C ASN A 419 1.36 17.27 1.96
N VAL A 420 2.54 17.03 2.53
CA VAL A 420 3.22 18.00 3.41
C VAL A 420 3.87 19.13 2.60
N ARG A 421 4.31 18.83 1.39
CA ARG A 421 5.09 19.76 0.55
C ARG A 421 4.55 19.74 -0.89
N PRO A 422 3.29 20.15 -1.13
CA PRO A 422 2.65 20.02 -2.45
C PRO A 422 3.42 20.75 -3.55
N ASN A 423 3.97 21.92 -3.23
CA ASN A 423 4.71 22.77 -4.17
C ASN A 423 6.18 22.33 -4.39
N CYS A 424 6.61 21.19 -3.83
CA CYS A 424 7.95 20.66 -4.02
C CYS A 424 8.05 19.90 -5.34
N SER A 425 9.03 20.20 -6.20
CA SER A 425 9.23 19.43 -7.44
C SER A 425 9.64 17.99 -7.16
N ILE A 426 9.36 17.07 -8.09
CA ILE A 426 9.77 15.67 -7.95
C ILE A 426 11.29 15.56 -7.81
N ALA A 427 12.04 16.36 -8.57
CA ALA A 427 13.49 16.38 -8.51
C ALA A 427 13.96 16.71 -7.09
N LYS A 428 13.34 17.68 -6.42
CA LYS A 428 13.70 18.03 -5.04
C LYS A 428 13.32 16.93 -4.03
N ARG A 429 12.14 16.32 -4.18
CA ARG A 429 11.72 15.17 -3.32
C ARG A 429 12.69 14.00 -3.50
N SER A 430 12.95 13.64 -4.74
CA SER A 430 13.88 12.60 -5.16
C SER A 430 15.28 12.82 -4.56
N ALA A 431 15.83 14.05 -4.60
CA ALA A 431 17.12 14.40 -3.96
C ALA A 431 17.10 14.08 -2.47
N SER A 432 16.06 14.56 -1.77
CA SER A 432 15.90 14.41 -0.33
C SER A 432 15.86 12.94 0.05
N HIS A 433 15.21 12.11 -0.76
CA HIS A 433 15.10 10.67 -0.54
C HIS A 433 16.38 9.91 -0.83
N CYS A 434 17.10 10.25 -1.89
CA CYS A 434 18.43 9.70 -2.14
C CYS A 434 19.38 9.98 -0.97
N VAL A 435 19.42 11.21 -0.47
CA VAL A 435 20.27 11.58 0.68
C VAL A 435 19.83 10.85 1.95
N LYS A 436 18.53 10.80 2.23
CA LYS A 436 17.97 10.13 3.43
C LYS A 436 18.28 8.62 3.43
N ARG A 437 18.02 7.94 2.32
CA ARG A 437 18.09 6.48 2.25
C ARG A 437 19.50 5.97 2.08
N ASN A 438 20.28 6.67 1.29
CA ASN A 438 21.65 6.28 1.03
C ASN A 438 22.56 6.91 2.10
N SER A 439 22.19 6.74 3.38
CA SER A 439 22.77 7.35 4.59
C SER A 439 24.30 7.25 4.74
N SER A 440 24.98 6.57 3.82
CA SER A 440 26.43 6.53 3.63
C SER A 440 27.03 7.84 3.05
N SER A 441 26.24 8.88 2.77
CA SER A 441 26.78 10.19 2.40
C SER A 441 27.61 10.84 3.51
N GLY A 442 27.27 10.61 4.79
CA GLY A 442 28.07 11.04 5.93
C GLY A 442 29.39 10.28 6.10
N SER A 443 29.39 8.96 5.89
CA SER A 443 30.59 8.13 6.01
C SER A 443 31.52 8.27 4.81
N PHE A 444 31.00 8.25 3.57
CA PHE A 444 31.82 8.41 2.37
C PHE A 444 32.43 9.80 2.26
N LEU A 445 31.62 10.87 2.36
CA LEU A 445 32.20 12.20 2.39
C LEU A 445 33.09 12.31 3.64
N GLY A 446 32.72 11.71 4.77
CA GLY A 446 33.58 11.61 5.95
C GLY A 446 35.03 11.18 5.64
N ILE A 447 35.19 10.15 4.80
CA ILE A 447 36.49 9.57 4.42
C ILE A 447 37.27 10.42 3.39
N LYS A 448 36.59 11.26 2.59
CA LYS A 448 37.23 12.07 1.54
C LYS A 448 37.93 13.32 2.08
N CYS A 449 39.04 13.70 1.47
CA CYS A 449 39.75 14.92 1.86
C CYS A 449 38.96 16.17 1.42
N LYS A 450 39.28 17.34 1.99
CA LYS A 450 38.57 18.60 1.70
C LYS A 450 38.61 18.95 0.20
N THR A 451 39.77 18.79 -0.43
CA THR A 451 39.97 19.09 -1.86
C THR A 451 39.10 18.20 -2.75
N GLU A 452 39.00 16.90 -2.46
CA GLU A 452 38.12 15.98 -3.19
C GLU A 452 36.64 16.32 -2.98
N LYS A 453 36.24 16.65 -1.76
CA LYS A 453 34.87 17.11 -1.45
C LYS A 453 34.52 18.35 -2.27
N ASP A 454 35.38 19.35 -2.27
CA ASP A 454 35.15 20.61 -2.97
C ASP A 454 35.05 20.39 -4.49
N LYS A 455 35.88 19.50 -5.06
CA LYS A 455 35.78 19.08 -6.47
C LYS A 455 34.44 18.39 -6.75
N LEU A 456 34.03 17.42 -5.94
CA LEU A 456 32.76 16.71 -6.10
C LEU A 456 31.57 17.69 -6.00
N PHE A 457 31.59 18.62 -5.04
CA PHE A 457 30.55 19.64 -4.92
C PHE A 457 30.55 20.64 -6.07
N ALA A 458 31.70 20.96 -6.67
CA ALA A 458 31.78 21.83 -7.84
C ALA A 458 31.13 21.17 -9.07
N VAL A 459 31.51 19.92 -9.37
CA VAL A 459 30.93 19.19 -10.51
C VAL A 459 29.43 18.98 -10.30
N ALA A 460 29.03 18.65 -9.08
CA ALA A 460 27.63 18.46 -8.75
C ALA A 460 26.80 19.74 -8.93
N ARG A 461 27.34 20.90 -8.53
CA ARG A 461 26.63 22.17 -8.74
C ARG A 461 26.46 22.50 -10.22
N LYS A 462 27.44 22.14 -11.06
CA LYS A 462 27.36 22.30 -12.53
C LYS A 462 26.26 21.40 -13.10
N ARG A 463 26.35 20.08 -12.86
CA ARG A 463 25.41 19.06 -13.34
C ARG A 463 23.98 19.23 -12.79
N ALA A 464 23.82 19.87 -11.63
CA ALA A 464 22.49 20.14 -11.06
C ALA A 464 21.60 21.00 -11.97
N ARG A 465 22.17 21.95 -12.72
CA ARG A 465 21.41 22.84 -13.60
C ARG A 465 20.93 22.08 -14.83
N GLU A 466 21.86 21.40 -15.50
CA GLU A 466 21.59 20.52 -16.65
C GLU A 466 20.46 19.53 -16.31
N TYR A 467 20.57 18.87 -15.16
CA TYR A 467 19.56 17.92 -14.71
C TYR A 467 18.19 18.55 -14.44
N GLN A 468 18.15 19.77 -13.89
CA GLN A 468 16.88 20.46 -13.64
C GLN A 468 16.18 20.85 -14.94
N GLU A 469 16.94 21.23 -15.96
CA GLU A 469 16.41 21.56 -17.28
C GLU A 469 15.89 20.31 -17.99
N GLU A 470 16.66 19.23 -17.97
CA GLU A 470 16.26 17.91 -18.48
C GLU A 470 14.97 17.42 -17.81
N GLN A 471 14.90 17.50 -16.47
CA GLN A 471 13.70 17.09 -15.73
C GLN A 471 12.48 17.95 -16.04
N LYS A 472 12.64 19.27 -16.22
CA LYS A 472 11.51 20.14 -16.62
C LYS A 472 10.98 19.79 -18.00
N TYR A 473 11.88 19.47 -18.94
CA TYR A 473 11.48 19.04 -20.27
C TYR A 473 10.72 17.71 -20.19
N TYR A 474 11.29 16.74 -19.48
CA TYR A 474 10.68 15.43 -19.29
C TYR A 474 9.33 15.50 -18.56
N GLU A 475 9.21 16.32 -17.50
CA GLU A 475 7.94 16.58 -16.79
C GLU A 475 6.84 17.11 -17.73
N LYS A 476 7.19 18.00 -18.67
CA LYS A 476 6.25 18.52 -19.67
C LYS A 476 5.81 17.43 -20.64
N GLU A 477 6.75 16.63 -21.12
CA GLU A 477 6.47 15.51 -22.03
C GLU A 477 5.57 14.46 -21.36
N VAL A 478 5.87 14.09 -20.11
CA VAL A 478 5.05 13.18 -19.32
C VAL A 478 3.66 13.77 -19.09
N SER A 479 3.56 15.05 -18.73
CA SER A 479 2.26 15.74 -18.55
C SER A 479 1.42 15.71 -19.83
N PHE A 480 2.04 15.95 -20.99
CA PHE A 480 1.38 15.85 -22.29
C PHE A 480 0.88 14.43 -22.56
N ASN A 481 1.73 13.42 -22.32
CA ASN A 481 1.39 12.01 -22.52
C ASN A 481 0.27 11.55 -21.57
N VAL A 482 0.26 12.00 -20.31
CA VAL A 482 -0.82 11.73 -19.35
C VAL A 482 -2.13 12.31 -19.86
N LYS A 483 -2.15 13.58 -20.28
CA LYS A 483 -3.36 14.21 -20.83
C LYS A 483 -3.90 13.46 -22.04
N ARG A 484 -3.03 13.10 -22.99
CA ARG A 484 -3.38 12.31 -24.16
C ARG A 484 -4.02 10.97 -23.78
N LYS A 485 -3.41 10.22 -22.86
CA LYS A 485 -3.95 8.93 -22.40
C LYS A 485 -5.26 9.07 -21.62
N MET A 486 -5.42 10.16 -20.86
CA MET A 486 -6.70 10.45 -20.19
C MET A 486 -7.82 10.65 -21.21
N LEU A 487 -7.57 11.38 -22.30
CA LEU A 487 -8.52 11.56 -23.40
C LEU A 487 -8.83 10.24 -24.11
N GLU A 488 -7.81 9.45 -24.48
CA GLU A 488 -7.98 8.12 -25.08
C GLU A 488 -8.82 7.19 -24.18
N ASN A 489 -8.59 7.23 -22.85
CA ASN A 489 -9.36 6.45 -21.89
C ASN A 489 -10.81 6.94 -21.75
N GLN A 490 -11.05 8.25 -21.82
CA GLN A 490 -12.39 8.83 -21.83
C GLN A 490 -13.16 8.44 -23.09
N GLU A 491 -12.53 8.53 -24.26
CA GLU A 491 -13.10 8.07 -25.52
C GLU A 491 -13.39 6.57 -25.49
N ALA A 492 -12.48 5.75 -24.98
CA ALA A 492 -12.70 4.32 -24.83
C ALA A 492 -13.84 3.99 -23.86
N LYS A 493 -13.99 4.74 -22.75
CA LYS A 493 -15.13 4.61 -21.83
C LYS A 493 -16.44 5.02 -22.50
N MET A 494 -16.45 6.14 -23.22
CA MET A 494 -17.62 6.61 -23.97
C MET A 494 -18.02 5.61 -25.05
N ASN A 495 -17.05 5.08 -25.82
CA ASN A 495 -17.29 4.05 -26.83
C ASN A 495 -17.81 2.75 -26.20
N LYS A 496 -17.32 2.35 -25.01
CA LYS A 496 -17.88 1.22 -24.26
C LYS A 496 -19.32 1.48 -23.84
N LEU A 497 -19.64 2.70 -23.39
CA LEU A 497 -21.01 3.09 -23.03
C LEU A 497 -21.93 3.09 -24.26
N ILE A 498 -21.52 3.72 -25.37
CA ILE A 498 -22.25 3.69 -26.64
C ILE A 498 -22.48 2.25 -27.10
N ASN A 499 -21.44 1.41 -27.06
CA ASN A 499 -21.57 0.00 -27.41
C ASN A 499 -22.51 -0.77 -26.46
N ALA A 500 -22.49 -0.47 -25.16
CA ALA A 500 -23.41 -1.05 -24.19
C ALA A 500 -24.86 -0.58 -24.46
N THR A 501 -25.07 0.71 -24.69
CA THR A 501 -26.37 1.29 -25.05
C THR A 501 -26.90 0.71 -26.36
N ASN A 502 -26.06 0.58 -27.39
CA ASN A 502 -26.44 -0.04 -28.66
C ASN A 502 -26.79 -1.52 -28.50
N ARG A 503 -26.03 -2.28 -27.69
CA ARG A 503 -26.36 -3.68 -27.36
C ARG A 503 -27.68 -3.78 -26.60
N ASN A 504 -27.93 -2.87 -25.67
CA ASN A 504 -29.16 -2.80 -24.90
C ASN A 504 -30.36 -2.41 -25.77
N ALA A 505 -30.21 -1.44 -26.67
CA ALA A 505 -31.24 -1.05 -27.63
C ALA A 505 -31.56 -2.19 -28.62
N GLN A 506 -30.53 -2.91 -29.09
CA GLN A 506 -30.73 -4.12 -29.91
C GLN A 506 -31.41 -5.23 -29.12
N LEU A 507 -31.08 -5.39 -27.84
CA LEU A 507 -31.74 -6.35 -26.96
C LEU A 507 -33.23 -6.00 -26.77
N LEU A 508 -33.54 -4.73 -26.50
CA LEU A 508 -34.92 -4.24 -26.41
C LEU A 508 -35.67 -4.46 -27.73
N LYS A 509 -35.06 -4.12 -28.88
CA LYS A 509 -35.68 -4.34 -30.19
C LYS A 509 -35.97 -5.82 -30.49
N ARG A 510 -35.12 -6.75 -30.03
CA ARG A 510 -35.37 -8.20 -30.16
C ARG A 510 -36.46 -8.71 -29.22
N LEU A 511 -36.72 -7.97 -28.14
CA LEU A 511 -37.76 -8.25 -27.17
C LEU A 511 -39.07 -7.52 -27.49
N ASP A 512 -39.06 -6.41 -28.24
CA ASP A 512 -40.25 -5.59 -28.55
C ASP A 512 -41.37 -6.37 -29.27
N ASP A 513 -41.02 -7.46 -29.95
CA ASP A 513 -41.98 -8.38 -30.59
C ASP A 513 -42.61 -9.40 -29.60
N LYS A 514 -42.22 -9.39 -28.32
CA LYS A 514 -42.56 -10.42 -27.32
C LYS A 514 -42.75 -9.80 -25.93
N THR A 515 -43.73 -10.27 -25.17
CA THR A 515 -43.94 -9.81 -23.78
C THR A 515 -42.68 -10.08 -22.93
N ILE A 516 -42.24 -9.08 -22.19
CA ILE A 516 -41.16 -9.22 -21.20
C ILE A 516 -41.69 -10.10 -20.06
N CYS A 517 -41.03 -11.21 -19.78
CA CYS A 517 -41.49 -12.14 -18.75
C CYS A 517 -41.13 -11.61 -17.36
N GLU A 518 -42.11 -11.41 -16.48
CA GLU A 518 -41.87 -11.02 -15.08
C GLU A 518 -42.06 -12.20 -14.12
N THR A 519 -42.92 -13.14 -14.50
CA THR A 519 -43.28 -14.34 -13.74
C THR A 519 -42.85 -15.62 -14.46
N SER A 520 -42.91 -16.75 -13.76
CA SER A 520 -42.72 -18.07 -14.38
C SER A 520 -43.80 -18.40 -15.40
N GLU A 521 -45.03 -17.95 -15.15
CA GLU A 521 -46.18 -18.15 -16.03
C GLU A 521 -45.97 -17.40 -17.35
N ASP A 522 -45.41 -16.19 -17.30
CA ASP A 522 -45.04 -15.44 -18.51
C ASP A 522 -43.99 -16.17 -19.36
N VAL A 523 -43.07 -16.91 -18.71
CA VAL A 523 -42.07 -17.72 -19.42
C VAL A 523 -42.74 -18.90 -20.10
N ASP A 524 -43.66 -19.58 -19.41
CA ASP A 524 -44.38 -20.74 -19.98
C ASP A 524 -45.30 -20.32 -21.13
N LEU A 525 -46.00 -19.18 -21.00
CA LEU A 525 -46.80 -18.58 -22.07
C LEU A 525 -45.94 -18.21 -23.27
N LEU A 526 -44.81 -17.52 -23.05
CA LEU A 526 -43.88 -17.14 -24.12
C LEU A 526 -43.32 -18.36 -24.86
N VAL A 527 -42.95 -19.42 -24.14
CA VAL A 527 -42.46 -20.67 -24.73
C VAL A 527 -43.58 -21.36 -25.53
N GLY A 528 -44.81 -21.39 -25.00
CA GLY A 528 -45.98 -21.94 -25.67
C GLY A 528 -46.32 -21.21 -26.98
N GLU A 529 -46.30 -19.88 -26.98
CA GLU A 529 -46.53 -19.04 -28.16
C GLU A 529 -45.46 -19.24 -29.23
N ILE A 530 -44.19 -19.32 -28.85
CA ILE A 530 -43.10 -19.53 -29.82
C ILE A 530 -43.22 -20.93 -30.45
N ARG A 531 -43.62 -21.94 -29.68
CA ARG A 531 -43.83 -23.30 -30.20
C ARG A 531 -45.02 -23.39 -31.15
N SER A 532 -46.13 -22.70 -30.85
CA SER A 532 -47.31 -22.69 -31.71
C SER A 532 -47.04 -22.00 -33.06
N GLN A 533 -46.04 -21.11 -33.13
CA GLN A 533 -45.52 -20.50 -34.36
C GLN A 533 -44.60 -21.42 -35.18
N GLY A 534 -44.37 -22.68 -34.75
CA GLY A 534 -43.52 -23.64 -35.46
C GLY A 534 -42.02 -23.32 -35.39
N LYS A 535 -41.59 -22.52 -34.41
CA LYS A 535 -40.20 -22.15 -34.21
C LYS A 535 -39.38 -23.30 -33.62
N THR A 536 -38.09 -23.32 -33.94
CA THR A 536 -37.16 -24.34 -33.48
C THR A 536 -36.77 -24.15 -32.01
N GLU A 537 -36.36 -25.22 -31.34
CA GLU A 537 -35.87 -25.15 -29.95
C GLU A 537 -34.65 -24.23 -29.76
N LYS A 538 -33.84 -24.08 -30.82
CA LYS A 538 -32.73 -23.13 -30.82
C LYS A 538 -33.21 -21.68 -30.73
N GLU A 539 -34.27 -21.34 -31.45
CA GLU A 539 -34.87 -19.99 -31.43
C GLU A 539 -35.53 -19.69 -30.08
N ILE A 540 -36.17 -20.69 -29.45
CA ILE A 540 -36.73 -20.57 -28.09
C ILE A 540 -35.62 -20.25 -27.08
N LEU A 541 -34.51 -20.97 -27.12
CA LEU A 541 -33.35 -20.74 -26.25
C LEU A 541 -32.73 -19.34 -26.43
N GLU A 542 -32.66 -18.83 -27.66
CA GLU A 542 -32.14 -17.49 -27.93
C GLU A 542 -33.01 -16.41 -27.29
N VAL A 543 -34.34 -16.55 -27.38
CA VAL A 543 -35.30 -15.62 -26.76
C VAL A 543 -35.18 -15.66 -25.24
N LEU A 544 -35.11 -16.85 -24.62
CA LEU A 544 -34.97 -16.95 -23.17
C LEU A 544 -33.63 -16.41 -22.67
N ARG A 545 -32.54 -16.56 -23.44
CA ARG A 545 -31.25 -15.93 -23.12
C ARG A 545 -31.34 -14.41 -23.17
N ASP A 546 -32.08 -13.87 -24.13
CA ASP A 546 -32.31 -12.42 -24.23
C ASP A 546 -33.18 -11.90 -23.07
N GLN A 547 -34.21 -12.64 -22.63
CA GLN A 547 -34.96 -12.34 -21.40
C GLN A 547 -34.05 -12.31 -20.16
N ILE A 548 -33.17 -13.31 -19.99
CA ILE A 548 -32.19 -13.33 -18.88
C ILE A 548 -31.25 -12.14 -18.95
N ARG A 549 -30.74 -11.81 -20.14
CA ARG A 549 -29.84 -10.66 -20.34
C ARG A 549 -30.56 -9.35 -20.01
N TYR A 550 -31.82 -9.20 -20.40
CA TYR A 550 -32.63 -8.03 -20.09
C TYR A 550 -32.74 -7.84 -18.58
N HIS A 551 -33.12 -8.88 -17.84
CA HIS A 551 -33.27 -8.78 -16.39
C HIS A 551 -31.95 -8.51 -15.66
N LYS A 552 -30.86 -9.15 -16.08
CA LYS A 552 -29.53 -8.93 -15.48
C LYS A 552 -28.94 -7.56 -15.81
N THR A 553 -29.07 -7.11 -17.06
CA THR A 553 -28.34 -5.95 -17.59
C THR A 553 -29.14 -4.65 -17.49
N LEU A 554 -30.46 -4.71 -17.71
CA LEU A 554 -31.34 -3.53 -17.72
C LEU A 554 -32.11 -3.37 -16.41
N LYS A 555 -32.68 -4.44 -15.84
CA LYS A 555 -33.36 -4.37 -14.52
C LYS A 555 -32.42 -4.51 -13.31
N GLY A 556 -31.14 -4.83 -13.53
CA GLY A 556 -30.15 -4.98 -12.44
C GLY A 556 -30.44 -6.15 -11.49
N ALA A 557 -31.22 -7.14 -11.92
CA ALA A 557 -31.58 -8.28 -11.07
C ALA A 557 -30.34 -9.15 -10.79
N LYS A 558 -29.84 -9.12 -9.55
CA LYS A 558 -28.73 -9.97 -9.09
C LYS A 558 -29.15 -11.44 -8.97
N HIS A 559 -30.43 -11.70 -8.70
CA HIS A 559 -31.04 -13.02 -8.60
C HIS A 559 -32.37 -13.04 -9.37
N LEU A 560 -32.50 -13.96 -10.33
CA LEU A 560 -33.73 -14.20 -11.07
C LEU A 560 -34.50 -15.32 -10.37
N ASN A 561 -35.51 -14.99 -9.57
CA ASN A 561 -36.44 -15.96 -8.98
C ASN A 561 -37.51 -16.38 -10.01
N LEU A 562 -37.09 -16.90 -11.16
CA LEU A 562 -38.01 -17.46 -12.15
C LEU A 562 -38.15 -18.96 -11.89
N LYS A 563 -39.15 -19.37 -11.10
CA LYS A 563 -39.50 -20.78 -10.87
C LYS A 563 -40.32 -21.31 -12.05
N VAL A 564 -39.69 -21.64 -13.16
CA VAL A 564 -40.42 -22.21 -14.31
C VAL A 564 -40.78 -23.67 -14.00
N GLN A 565 -42.07 -23.99 -13.90
CA GLN A 565 -42.56 -25.36 -13.70
C GLN A 565 -42.81 -26.03 -15.05
N PHE A 566 -41.79 -26.68 -15.61
CA PHE A 566 -41.97 -27.42 -16.86
C PHE A 566 -42.75 -28.71 -16.62
N THR A 567 -44.02 -28.76 -17.03
CA THR A 567 -44.78 -30.00 -17.12
C THR A 567 -44.22 -30.87 -18.25
N ASN A 568 -43.49 -31.91 -17.86
CA ASN A 568 -43.07 -33.11 -18.59
C ASN A 568 -43.44 -33.19 -20.09
N GLN A 569 -42.48 -32.87 -20.98
CA GLN A 569 -42.15 -33.62 -22.23
C GLN A 569 -41.16 -32.92 -23.19
N CYS A 570 -40.16 -32.15 -22.72
CA CYS A 570 -39.17 -31.55 -23.64
C CYS A 570 -37.72 -31.74 -23.21
N ASP A 571 -36.87 -31.96 -24.22
CA ASP A 571 -35.57 -32.64 -24.18
C ASP A 571 -34.50 -32.04 -23.25
N GLY A 572 -33.80 -32.92 -22.53
CA GLY A 572 -32.81 -32.64 -21.48
C GLY A 572 -31.56 -31.84 -21.86
N LEU A 573 -31.46 -31.30 -23.07
CA LEU A 573 -30.38 -30.39 -23.51
C LEU A 573 -30.65 -28.92 -23.15
N ILE A 574 -31.92 -28.51 -23.16
CA ILE A 574 -32.36 -27.14 -22.82
C ILE A 574 -32.22 -26.90 -21.31
N LEU A 575 -32.65 -27.88 -20.51
CA LEU A 575 -32.54 -27.89 -19.05
C LEU A 575 -31.10 -27.78 -18.57
N LYS A 576 -30.15 -28.50 -19.19
CA LYS A 576 -28.74 -28.46 -18.77
C LYS A 576 -28.08 -27.10 -18.98
N PHE A 577 -28.46 -26.35 -20.02
CA PHE A 577 -27.89 -25.02 -20.27
C PHE A 577 -28.55 -23.93 -19.42
N PHE A 578 -29.88 -23.98 -19.25
CA PHE A 578 -30.65 -23.02 -18.46
C PHE A 578 -30.34 -23.14 -16.95
N PHE A 579 -30.26 -24.37 -16.43
CA PHE A 579 -29.92 -24.61 -15.02
C PHE A 579 -28.44 -24.41 -14.70
N ARG A 580 -27.50 -24.59 -15.63
CA ARG A 580 -26.07 -24.38 -15.31
C ARG A 580 -25.75 -22.92 -14.98
N ASP A 581 -26.44 -21.97 -15.60
CA ASP A 581 -26.27 -20.53 -15.33
C ASP A 581 -27.13 -20.04 -14.16
N LEU A 582 -28.28 -20.67 -13.88
CA LEU A 582 -29.11 -20.40 -12.68
C LEU A 582 -28.57 -21.06 -11.39
N LEU A 583 -28.02 -22.28 -11.46
CA LEU A 583 -27.45 -22.99 -10.32
C LEU A 583 -26.11 -22.43 -9.87
N ARG A 584 -25.36 -21.76 -10.75
CA ARG A 584 -24.19 -20.94 -10.34
C ARG A 584 -24.59 -19.78 -9.43
N ILE A 585 -25.84 -19.33 -9.52
CA ILE A 585 -26.40 -18.22 -8.73
C ILE A 585 -27.02 -18.72 -7.41
N HIS A 586 -27.52 -19.96 -7.36
CA HIS A 586 -28.15 -20.53 -6.16
C HIS A 586 -27.21 -21.17 -5.13
N ARG A 587 -25.93 -21.38 -5.44
CA ARG A 587 -24.97 -21.99 -4.49
C ARG A 587 -24.67 -21.16 -3.23
N TYR A 588 -25.22 -19.95 -3.10
CA TYR A 588 -25.07 -19.10 -1.91
C TYR A 588 -26.22 -19.20 -0.90
N LYS A 589 -27.24 -20.04 -1.12
CA LYS A 589 -28.44 -20.04 -0.26
C LYS A 589 -28.88 -21.41 0.29
N ILE A 590 -28.03 -22.43 0.25
CA ILE A 590 -28.32 -23.73 0.89
C ILE A 590 -27.35 -23.93 2.05
N MET A 591 -27.54 -23.13 3.09
CA MET A 591 -27.15 -23.40 4.47
C MET A 591 -28.06 -22.55 5.36
N GLU A 592 -29.33 -22.88 5.42
CA GLU A 592 -30.22 -22.47 6.50
C GLU A 592 -31.34 -23.51 6.56
N VAL A 593 -31.36 -24.24 7.69
CA VAL A 593 -32.31 -25.29 8.02
C VAL A 593 -33.43 -24.66 8.84
N ASP A 594 -34.65 -25.02 8.46
CA ASP A 594 -35.92 -25.01 9.21
C ASP A 594 -35.97 -24.32 10.58
N THR A 595 -36.73 -23.23 10.65
CA THR A 595 -37.69 -23.05 11.76
C THR A 595 -38.99 -22.47 11.22
N SER A 596 -40.01 -23.32 11.19
CA SER A 596 -41.42 -22.97 11.06
C SER A 596 -41.93 -22.32 12.35
N SER A 597 -42.57 -21.17 12.25
CA SER A 597 -43.75 -20.84 13.06
C SER A 597 -44.43 -19.60 12.48
N ASP A 598 -45.70 -19.81 12.14
CA ASP A 598 -46.67 -18.82 11.70
C ASP A 598 -46.82 -17.66 12.70
N ASP A 599 -47.03 -16.44 12.17
CA ASP A 599 -48.05 -15.52 12.69
C ASP A 599 -48.30 -14.37 11.68
N ASP A 600 -49.58 -14.21 11.32
CA ASP A 600 -50.14 -13.23 10.39
C ASP A 600 -50.13 -11.79 10.95
N MET A 601 -49.81 -10.78 10.10
CA MET A 601 -50.58 -9.52 9.92
C MET A 601 -49.91 -8.51 8.93
N PRO A 602 -50.68 -7.54 8.36
CA PRO A 602 -50.51 -7.11 6.96
C PRO A 602 -49.77 -5.79 6.70
N LEU A 603 -49.45 -5.63 5.42
CA LEU A 603 -49.03 -4.44 4.65
C LEU A 603 -49.64 -3.09 5.11
N ALA A 604 -48.78 -2.07 5.20
CA ALA A 604 -49.08 -0.70 4.77
C ALA A 604 -47.78 0.11 4.51
N ASP A 605 -47.71 0.67 3.30
CA ASP A 605 -47.11 1.94 2.85
C ASP A 605 -45.84 2.52 3.50
N LEU A 606 -44.89 2.95 2.66
CA LEU A 606 -44.41 4.35 2.57
C LEU A 606 -43.23 4.49 1.56
N LEU A 607 -43.53 5.03 0.39
CA LEU A 607 -42.59 5.78 -0.47
C LEU A 607 -42.98 7.27 -0.41
N PRO A 608 -42.03 8.22 -0.32
CA PRO A 608 -42.30 9.60 -0.67
C PRO A 608 -41.68 9.97 -2.03
N LEU A 609 -42.56 10.36 -2.95
CA LEU A 609 -42.28 11.19 -4.12
C LEU A 609 -42.04 12.65 -3.67
N ALA A 610 -41.01 13.29 -4.21
CA ALA A 610 -40.87 14.75 -4.26
C ALA A 610 -40.38 15.11 -5.68
N SER A 611 -41.27 15.52 -6.59
CA SER A 611 -41.84 16.86 -6.81
C SER A 611 -40.87 17.84 -7.48
N SER A 612 -41.20 18.10 -8.74
CA SER A 612 -40.67 19.11 -9.66
C SER A 612 -40.78 20.55 -9.16
N SER A 613 -39.84 21.40 -9.56
CA SER A 613 -40.03 22.86 -9.62
C SER A 613 -39.58 23.43 -10.97
N LYS A 614 -40.54 24.08 -11.64
CA LYS A 614 -40.43 24.85 -12.89
C LYS A 614 -39.82 26.24 -12.63
N LEU A 615 -39.08 26.78 -13.60
CA LEU A 615 -38.85 28.22 -13.84
C LEU A 615 -38.56 28.41 -15.34
N LYS A 616 -39.58 28.73 -16.15
CA LYS A 616 -40.00 30.06 -16.66
C LYS A 616 -38.92 30.82 -17.46
N LEU A 617 -39.10 30.79 -18.78
CA LEU A 617 -38.58 31.75 -19.76
C LEU A 617 -39.27 33.12 -19.62
N SER A 618 -38.53 34.17 -19.96
CA SER A 618 -39.09 35.43 -20.49
C SER A 618 -38.12 36.10 -21.46
N ASP A 619 -38.67 36.53 -22.59
CA ASP A 619 -38.05 37.22 -23.72
C ASP A 619 -37.61 38.67 -23.42
N SER A 620 -36.60 39.18 -24.14
CA SER A 620 -36.73 40.38 -25.01
C SER A 620 -35.43 40.85 -25.68
N LYS A 621 -35.49 40.85 -27.03
CA LYS A 621 -35.14 41.88 -28.04
C LYS A 621 -33.85 42.74 -28.01
N THR A 622 -33.11 42.57 -29.12
CA THR A 622 -32.48 43.55 -30.07
C THR A 622 -31.36 44.50 -29.62
N ASN A 623 -30.17 44.36 -30.24
CA ASN A 623 -29.65 45.33 -31.22
C ASN A 623 -28.40 44.82 -31.97
N GLU A 624 -28.32 45.18 -33.26
CA GLU A 624 -27.19 44.99 -34.16
C GLU A 624 -26.01 45.90 -33.79
N THR A 625 -24.77 45.41 -33.93
CA THR A 625 -23.72 46.00 -34.78
C THR A 625 -22.43 45.16 -34.74
N SER A 626 -21.71 45.23 -35.86
CA SER A 626 -20.47 44.58 -36.28
C SER A 626 -19.29 44.62 -35.31
N GLU A 627 -18.48 43.56 -35.27
CA GLU A 627 -17.10 43.53 -35.79
C GLU A 627 -16.37 42.23 -35.45
N ILE A 628 -15.43 41.87 -36.32
CA ILE A 628 -14.64 40.64 -36.35
C ILE A 628 -13.61 40.67 -35.21
N GLY A 629 -13.63 39.64 -34.35
CA GLY A 629 -12.59 39.40 -33.34
C GLY A 629 -12.59 37.94 -32.92
N THR A 630 -11.57 37.20 -33.33
CA THR A 630 -11.30 35.82 -32.89
C THR A 630 -10.90 35.83 -31.42
N SER A 631 -11.79 35.38 -30.53
CA SER A 631 -11.47 35.14 -29.12
C SER A 631 -11.59 33.65 -28.78
N GLU A 632 -10.57 33.17 -28.05
CA GLU A 632 -10.53 31.89 -27.36
C GLU A 632 -11.82 31.68 -26.56
N SER A 633 -12.46 30.52 -26.73
CA SER A 633 -13.64 30.16 -25.96
C SER A 633 -13.22 29.54 -24.62
N ASP A 634 -13.46 30.30 -23.56
CA ASP A 634 -13.55 29.79 -22.20
C ASP A 634 -14.70 28.78 -22.12
N TYR A 635 -14.35 27.50 -21.96
CA TYR A 635 -15.33 26.49 -21.59
C TYR A 635 -15.54 26.54 -20.07
N GLU A 636 -16.70 27.06 -19.65
CA GLU A 636 -17.20 26.87 -18.29
C GLU A 636 -17.38 25.37 -18.03
N LEU A 637 -16.57 24.82 -17.12
CA LEU A 637 -16.78 23.49 -16.56
C LEU A 637 -18.04 23.52 -15.70
N SER A 638 -19.07 22.78 -16.09
CA SER A 638 -20.20 22.47 -15.22
C SER A 638 -19.75 21.50 -14.12
N ASP A 639 -20.13 21.82 -12.88
CA ASP A 639 -19.81 21.06 -11.68
C ASP A 639 -20.46 19.66 -11.74
N TYR A 640 -19.63 18.61 -11.74
CA TYR A 640 -20.04 17.23 -11.53
C TYR A 640 -19.34 16.71 -10.27
N ASP A 641 -20.11 16.51 -9.20
CA ASP A 641 -19.67 15.90 -7.94
C ASP A 641 -19.49 14.39 -8.16
N ASP A 642 -18.24 13.96 -8.29
CA ASP A 642 -17.85 12.55 -8.23
C ASP A 642 -17.45 12.20 -6.79
N SER A 643 -18.37 11.53 -6.09
CA SER A 643 -18.28 11.26 -4.64
C SER A 643 -17.16 10.31 -4.20
N ASP A 644 -16.37 9.76 -5.13
CA ASP A 644 -15.24 8.87 -4.84
C ASP A 644 -13.88 9.39 -5.36
N ALA A 645 -13.81 10.65 -5.83
CA ALA A 645 -12.56 11.31 -6.21
C ALA A 645 -12.17 12.38 -5.17
N ASP A 646 -10.93 12.34 -4.67
CA ASP A 646 -10.33 13.47 -3.95
C ASP A 646 -10.52 14.77 -4.76
N PRO A 647 -10.89 15.89 -4.13
CA PRO A 647 -11.22 17.11 -4.85
C PRO A 647 -10.01 17.59 -5.65
N THR A 648 -10.23 17.75 -6.95
CA THR A 648 -9.27 18.34 -7.88
C THR A 648 -8.85 19.73 -7.38
N PHE A 649 -7.53 19.91 -7.31
CA PHE A 649 -6.85 21.14 -6.92
C PHE A 649 -7.40 22.36 -7.69
N LYS A 650 -8.05 23.29 -6.98
CA LYS A 650 -8.36 24.64 -7.49
C LYS A 650 -7.19 25.59 -7.22
N PRO A 651 -6.55 26.20 -8.24
CA PRO A 651 -5.52 27.21 -8.02
C PRO A 651 -6.18 28.55 -7.66
N GLY A 652 -6.16 28.95 -6.39
CA GLY A 652 -6.69 30.25 -6.01
C GLY A 652 -6.50 30.66 -4.55
N ARG A 653 -5.74 31.74 -4.36
CA ARG A 653 -5.53 32.56 -3.13
C ARG A 653 -4.63 31.95 -2.05
N CYS A 654 -3.41 32.49 -2.01
CA CYS A 654 -2.49 32.45 -0.87
C CYS A 654 -3.21 32.92 0.42
N GLN A 655 -3.56 31.99 1.31
CA GLN A 655 -4.06 32.31 2.65
C GLN A 655 -2.88 32.46 3.62
N ALA A 656 -2.18 33.59 3.54
CA ALA A 656 -1.02 33.91 4.40
C ALA A 656 -1.33 33.83 5.91
N ARG A 657 -2.60 33.89 6.31
CA ARG A 657 -3.04 33.81 7.72
C ARG A 657 -2.96 32.39 8.31
N ARG A 658 -2.98 31.33 7.49
CA ARG A 658 -2.87 29.92 7.95
C ARG A 658 -1.43 29.41 8.08
N CYS A 659 -0.44 30.16 7.60
CA CYS A 659 0.98 29.79 7.77
C CYS A 659 1.57 30.20 9.13
N LYS A 660 0.77 30.75 10.05
CA LYS A 660 1.27 31.28 11.34
C LYS A 660 1.50 30.22 12.42
N GLU A 661 0.94 29.01 12.31
CA GLU A 661 0.81 28.15 13.50
C GLU A 661 1.59 26.83 13.49
N ASP A 662 2.20 26.39 12.38
CA ASP A 662 2.87 25.08 12.35
C ASP A 662 4.24 25.10 11.70
N LEU A 663 5.31 25.01 12.50
CA LEU A 663 6.64 24.64 12.03
C LEU A 663 7.50 24.00 13.13
N PHE A 664 7.18 22.75 13.46
CA PHE A 664 8.12 21.83 14.12
C PHE A 664 8.28 20.55 13.30
N ALA A 665 9.51 20.23 12.93
CA ALA A 665 9.89 18.91 12.42
C ALA A 665 10.95 18.32 13.34
N ALA A 666 10.62 17.25 14.07
CA ALA A 666 11.58 16.51 14.89
C ALA A 666 12.34 15.49 14.03
N CYS A 667 13.67 15.51 14.11
CA CYS A 667 14.52 14.42 13.63
C CYS A 667 14.72 13.42 14.79
N GLN A 668 14.19 12.19 14.65
CA GLN A 668 14.28 11.13 15.66
C GLN A 668 15.72 10.76 16.08
N ARG A 669 16.74 11.19 15.34
CA ARG A 669 18.14 10.82 15.63
C ARG A 669 18.91 11.85 16.46
N CYS A 670 18.36 13.05 16.69
CA CYS A 670 19.11 14.11 17.37
C CYS A 670 18.33 15.02 18.32
N ASN A 671 17.00 14.87 18.49
CA ASN A 671 16.20 15.70 19.41
C ASN A 671 16.35 17.23 19.23
N ILE A 672 16.73 17.70 18.03
CA ILE A 672 16.84 19.13 17.73
C ILE A 672 15.52 19.61 17.11
N LEU A 673 14.82 20.53 17.79
CA LEU A 673 13.71 21.30 17.26
C LEU A 673 14.25 22.49 16.45
N LEU A 674 13.76 22.68 15.22
CA LEU A 674 14.03 23.86 14.40
C LEU A 674 12.80 24.77 14.43
N CYS A 675 12.90 25.94 15.09
CA CYS A 675 11.89 26.99 15.04
C CYS A 675 12.20 27.97 13.89
N TYR A 676 11.16 28.48 13.22
CA TYR A 676 11.27 29.59 12.28
C TYR A 676 10.54 30.78 12.88
N ASP A 677 11.30 31.73 13.46
CA ASP A 677 10.71 32.96 13.97
C ASP A 677 10.41 33.93 12.81
N HIS A 678 9.18 34.44 12.75
CA HIS A 678 8.85 35.61 11.95
C HIS A 678 9.05 36.87 12.81
N PHE A 679 9.96 37.77 12.41
CA PHE A 679 9.99 39.12 12.97
C PHE A 679 9.02 39.99 12.17
N THR A 680 8.01 40.53 12.84
CA THR A 680 7.45 41.83 12.46
C THR A 680 8.01 42.81 13.48
N GLU A 681 8.83 43.77 13.03
CA GLU A 681 9.10 44.94 13.86
C GLU A 681 7.76 45.58 14.20
N ASP A 682 7.57 45.94 15.48
CA ASP A 682 6.43 46.73 15.95
C ASP A 682 6.45 48.09 15.24
N THR A 683 5.83 48.14 14.07
CA THR A 683 5.39 49.38 13.44
C THR A 683 3.95 49.14 12.99
N ASP A 684 3.02 49.88 13.58
CA ASP A 684 1.57 49.88 13.33
C ASP A 684 1.17 50.31 11.90
N SER A 685 2.02 50.10 10.90
CA SER A 685 1.72 50.35 9.49
C SER A 685 2.09 49.12 8.65
N CYS A 686 1.08 48.31 8.35
CA CYS A 686 1.14 47.35 7.26
C CYS A 686 1.20 48.11 5.93
N ASP A 687 2.42 48.38 5.46
CA ASP A 687 2.64 48.97 4.14
C ASP A 687 2.26 47.92 3.08
N HIS A 688 1.06 48.07 2.50
CA HIS A 688 0.54 47.22 1.44
C HIS A 688 1.44 47.30 0.20
N GLY A 689 2.32 46.31 0.02
CA GLY A 689 3.05 46.15 -1.25
C GLY A 689 4.46 45.59 -1.19
N ARG A 690 5.05 45.30 -0.01
CA ARG A 690 6.37 44.65 0.07
C ARG A 690 6.29 43.22 0.60
N PRO A 691 6.96 42.24 -0.03
CA PRO A 691 7.05 40.89 0.52
C PRO A 691 7.87 40.91 1.83
N PRO A 692 7.47 40.16 2.86
CA PRO A 692 8.17 40.14 4.14
C PRO A 692 9.60 39.62 3.96
N LYS A 693 10.59 40.33 4.55
CA LYS A 693 11.96 39.85 4.65
C LYS A 693 12.05 38.80 5.76
N VAL A 694 12.21 37.54 5.38
CA VAL A 694 12.49 36.45 6.34
C VAL A 694 13.98 36.46 6.69
N MET A 695 14.34 36.83 7.91
CA MET A 695 15.68 36.60 8.47
C MET A 695 15.67 35.38 9.38
N LYS A 696 16.61 34.44 9.16
CA LYS A 696 16.76 33.23 9.97
C LYS A 696 17.63 33.53 11.18
N SER A 697 17.12 33.34 12.39
CA SER A 697 17.93 33.23 13.60
C SER A 697 17.75 31.85 14.24
N MET A 698 18.80 31.28 14.82
CA MET A 698 18.76 30.02 15.56
C MET A 698 18.94 30.31 17.05
N LYS A 699 17.97 29.90 17.89
CA LYS A 699 18.16 29.82 19.34
C LYS A 699 18.36 28.37 19.75
N LYS A 700 19.44 28.10 20.48
CA LYS A 700 19.74 26.79 21.08
C LYS A 700 19.06 26.76 22.46
N ARG A 701 18.05 25.91 22.66
CA ARG A 701 17.54 25.58 23.99
C ARG A 701 18.30 24.33 24.47
N THR A 702 19.20 24.51 25.42
CA THR A 702 19.80 23.40 26.18
C THR A 702 18.79 22.97 27.22
N ILE A 703 18.36 21.71 27.16
CA ILE A 703 17.67 21.05 28.26
C ILE A 703 18.76 20.71 29.28
N GLU A 704 18.59 21.13 30.53
CA GLU A 704 19.51 20.79 31.62
C GLU A 704 19.51 19.26 31.83
N GLU A 705 20.71 18.67 31.86
CA GLU A 705 20.93 17.23 32.05
C GLU A 705 20.56 16.81 33.48
N PRO A 706 19.78 15.73 33.68
CA PRO A 706 19.78 15.03 34.96
C PRO A 706 21.08 14.25 35.11
N GLN A 707 21.74 14.39 36.26
CA GLN A 707 22.95 13.66 36.64
C GLN A 707 22.70 12.14 36.59
N PHE A 708 23.39 11.44 35.69
CA PHE A 708 23.46 9.98 35.69
C PHE A 708 24.48 9.49 36.72
N VAL A 709 24.02 8.72 37.70
CA VAL A 709 24.87 7.87 38.54
C VAL A 709 25.35 6.69 37.70
N ALA A 710 26.67 6.56 37.55
CA ALA A 710 27.29 5.47 36.82
C ALA A 710 27.16 4.14 37.59
N VAL A 711 26.47 3.16 37.01
CA VAL A 711 26.56 1.75 37.43
C VAL A 711 27.48 1.05 36.42
N GLY A 712 28.67 0.68 36.86
CA GLY A 712 29.67 -0.01 36.06
C GLY A 712 29.26 -1.46 35.78
N TYR A 713 29.20 -1.83 34.50
CA TYR A 713 29.11 -3.23 34.07
C TYR A 713 30.52 -3.79 33.88
N GLN A 714 30.84 -4.81 34.66
CA GLN A 714 32.05 -5.60 34.56
C GLN A 714 31.83 -6.70 33.51
N ILE A 715 32.57 -6.63 32.40
CA ILE A 715 32.55 -7.66 31.35
C ILE A 715 33.37 -8.85 31.86
N VAL A 716 32.70 -9.97 32.16
CA VAL A 716 33.33 -11.26 32.42
C VAL A 716 33.44 -12.00 31.09
N THR A 717 34.65 -12.09 30.54
CA THR A 717 34.95 -13.01 29.42
C THR A 717 35.41 -14.35 29.99
N GLN A 718 34.65 -15.42 29.73
CA GLN A 718 35.12 -16.80 29.90
C GLN A 718 35.91 -17.24 28.66
N PRO A 719 37.04 -17.97 28.80
CA PRO A 719 37.78 -18.50 27.67
C PRO A 719 37.31 -19.93 27.33
N GLU A 720 37.02 -20.17 26.05
CA GLU A 720 36.83 -21.51 25.50
C GLU A 720 38.19 -22.15 25.20
N ASN A 721 38.37 -23.38 25.70
CA ASN A 721 39.51 -24.25 25.46
C ASN A 721 39.40 -24.87 24.06
N PHE A 722 40.37 -24.58 23.18
CA PHE A 722 40.64 -25.40 22.00
C PHE A 722 42.03 -26.02 22.10
N THR A 723 42.05 -27.34 22.28
CA THR A 723 43.22 -28.20 22.16
C THR A 723 43.60 -28.34 20.69
N VAL A 724 44.80 -27.89 20.32
CA VAL A 724 45.46 -28.30 19.07
C VAL A 724 46.87 -28.76 19.40
N THR A 725 47.10 -30.06 19.19
CA THR A 725 48.40 -30.70 19.22
C THR A 725 49.22 -30.29 17.99
N GLY A 726 50.40 -29.71 18.21
CA GLY A 726 51.36 -29.43 17.14
C GLY A 726 52.66 -28.86 17.69
N LYS A 727 53.66 -29.72 17.89
CA LYS A 727 55.04 -29.34 18.17
C LYS A 727 55.61 -28.59 16.98
N GLU A 728 56.20 -27.41 17.19
CA GLU A 728 57.52 -27.08 16.62
C GLU A 728 58.13 -25.84 17.28
N THR A 729 59.39 -26.00 17.64
CA THR A 729 60.29 -25.06 18.29
C THR A 729 60.90 -24.06 17.30
N ARG A 730 60.94 -22.75 17.62
CA ARG A 730 62.13 -21.88 17.46
C ARG A 730 61.95 -20.47 18.06
N GLN A 731 63.10 -19.90 18.40
CA GLN A 731 63.43 -18.82 19.34
C GLN A 731 63.01 -17.36 19.00
N PRO A 732 63.13 -16.42 19.97
CA PRO A 732 62.60 -15.06 19.86
C PRO A 732 63.61 -14.05 19.28
N ARG A 733 63.10 -12.99 18.65
CA ARG A 733 63.81 -11.71 18.52
C ARG A 733 62.95 -10.56 19.01
N LYS A 734 63.51 -9.81 19.96
CA LYS A 734 63.10 -8.49 20.44
C LYS A 734 63.30 -7.45 19.33
N THR A 735 62.31 -6.58 19.12
CA THR A 735 62.35 -5.12 19.33
C THR A 735 60.95 -4.57 19.15
#